data_AF-A0A9Y3RV17-F1
#
_entry.id   AF-A0A9Y3RV17-F1
#
_cell.length_a   1.000
_cell.length_b   1.000
_cell.length_c   1.000
_cell.angle_alpha   90.00
_cell.angle_beta   90.00
_cell.angle_gamma   90.00
#
_symmetry.space_group_name_H-M   'P 1'
#
loop_
_entity.id
_entity.type
_entity.pdbx_description
1 polymer ?
#
loop_
_entity_poly.entity_id
_entity_poly.type
_entity_poly.pdbx_seq_one_letter_code
_entity_poly.pdbx_strand_id
1 'polypeptide(L)'
;TVGIKNPNKTNKTMLLVGETGAGKSTLINALLNYTMGVKWEDKVWFEIIEKSSQTQSQTSDVIVYEIFGFEDKTLPYSLTIINTPGYGKNKGIKHDEIVRQTLLDLFRSEDGVHEVHAVGLVVKAGENRLADRLTYIFNSVLSLFGKDVERNTVVLITHSGIGTPTTTLKAFDDANIKCVRNKENVPVHFLFNNQQNLLRKNENEFFLLHAWKVTNTELRRLREFLEKTSPQQLETFMLNERIRLTACIQNLHERIELTELKQSEIQQFQQALMNKNQENKKFTVEIDEVYKEKRLIRGGFYEGAVCCMVCEENCHYPGCTIACNPETCEVMEEGHCTSCTRRCPTSNHVKDKWRYVTSRKRVQGTKEEIKMKFKNKGKLLKRLNEVMKVLTREKSEWLDESYQLVVTLQQNVNSVSAYVHVEFLIEKMKERGDTEKVQNLEEMRSRVDERTRAALRISNRLSEDEKVDLISSGFPAVYQLRPKKETFGTLTRMTVGEKNVIKTNKTILLVGESGTGKSTLITALVNYTMGVKWEDEVWFQIVENVNTSQTESQTSDVIVYEIFGFEDKTLPYSLTIIDTPGYGDTRGIGCDEIVIQRLFDLFRSEDGVHEVHAVGLVMKASENRLSDRLSYIFDSVMSLFGKDMEKSIVALITHSDGRRPKNAFQALEAAKINCAKNEKNQPVYFLFNSCQHEDRTEEGEYMKIAGQISEKGMRDFTDFLEKTSPQKLGKTVDVLNERIRLTACIQNLQERIKLTELKQTEIRQIQEALKKHKEGMKKHQNFTVELDEVYKDKKHINGGMYFVFYRGAVCCKVCEENCHYPGCTMAWYAKHCEVMKDGCCTVCTGKCLALDHVKENWIYVTKTRKIQRAIEDVKQKYEKHKAESQNTLSLLQNLEREMNQLTAEKSQFLDQSYQHLVRLEQIALKADSASTIVHLDFLIEKMDEEGNMEKVQKLEEMRSRVDEGTKVALQYSYSMIKKK
;
A
#
# COMPACT_ATOMS: atom_id res chain seq x y z
N THR A 1 8.61 40.74 19.62
CA THR A 1 8.30 41.85 20.52
C THR A 1 8.53 43.19 19.83
N VAL A 2 7.62 44.14 20.01
CA VAL A 2 7.69 45.53 19.52
C VAL A 2 7.54 46.46 20.72
N GLY A 3 8.48 47.41 20.91
CA GLY A 3 8.49 48.34 22.04
C GLY A 3 9.03 47.75 23.36
N ILE A 4 8.87 48.47 24.46
CA ILE A 4 9.39 48.11 25.80
C ILE A 4 8.21 47.86 26.75
N LYS A 5 8.21 46.71 27.42
CA LYS A 5 7.16 46.31 28.37
C LYS A 5 7.09 47.28 29.55
N ASN A 6 5.93 47.87 29.79
CA ASN A 6 5.68 48.66 30.99
C ASN A 6 5.05 47.76 32.08
N PRO A 7 5.76 47.43 33.17
CA PRO A 7 5.24 46.53 34.20
C PRO A 7 4.03 47.07 34.96
N ASN A 8 3.78 48.39 34.89
CA ASN A 8 2.64 49.03 35.57
C ASN A 8 1.36 49.06 34.73
N LYS A 9 1.40 48.59 33.48
CA LYS A 9 0.23 48.52 32.59
C LYS A 9 -0.23 47.06 32.49
N THR A 10 -1.55 46.88 32.43
CA THR A 10 -2.13 45.54 32.25
C THR A 10 -1.81 45.01 30.85
N ASN A 11 -1.71 43.69 30.72
CA ASN A 11 -1.50 43.03 29.42
C ASN A 11 -2.77 42.29 29.00
N LYS A 12 -3.20 42.47 27.75
CA LYS A 12 -4.34 41.78 27.16
C LYS A 12 -3.85 40.80 26.11
N THR A 13 -4.38 39.58 26.13
CA THR A 13 -3.95 38.49 25.24
C THR A 13 -5.07 38.08 24.28
N MET A 14 -4.79 38.02 22.99
CA MET A 14 -5.74 37.62 21.96
C MET A 14 -5.19 36.49 21.10
N LEU A 15 -5.93 35.38 20.98
CA LEU A 15 -5.60 34.26 20.09
C LEU A 15 -6.35 34.41 18.76
N LEU A 16 -5.64 34.35 17.64
CA LEU A 16 -6.20 34.40 16.29
C LEU A 16 -6.24 33.02 15.65
N VAL A 17 -7.42 32.57 15.25
CA VAL A 17 -7.67 31.25 14.64
C VAL A 17 -8.35 31.43 13.29
N GLY A 18 -7.86 30.76 12.25
CA GLY A 18 -8.50 30.80 10.93
C GLY A 18 -7.67 30.10 9.87
N GLU A 19 -8.27 29.86 8.72
CA GLU A 19 -7.60 29.19 7.59
C GLU A 19 -6.42 29.99 7.02
N THR A 20 -5.61 29.32 6.19
CA THR A 20 -4.59 30.02 5.40
C THR A 20 -5.24 31.02 4.45
N GLY A 21 -4.77 32.27 4.48
CA GLY A 21 -5.33 33.32 3.62
C GLY A 21 -6.58 33.99 4.19
N ALA A 22 -7.06 33.62 5.39
CA ALA A 22 -8.16 34.30 6.09
C ALA A 22 -7.87 35.78 6.44
N GLY A 23 -6.65 36.27 6.25
CA GLY A 23 -6.27 37.67 6.50
C GLY A 23 -5.75 37.95 7.92
N LYS A 24 -5.31 36.91 8.66
CA LYS A 24 -4.78 37.04 10.03
C LYS A 24 -3.59 38.00 10.14
N SER A 25 -2.54 37.79 9.34
CA SER A 25 -1.35 38.66 9.35
C SER A 25 -1.68 40.11 8.98
N THR A 26 -2.59 40.31 8.02
CA THR A 26 -3.04 41.65 7.63
C THR A 26 -3.82 42.34 8.75
N LEU A 27 -4.63 41.59 9.50
CA LEU A 27 -5.32 42.08 10.69
C LEU A 27 -4.34 42.48 11.79
N ILE A 28 -3.28 41.69 12.01
CA ILE A 28 -2.21 42.01 12.97
C ILE A 28 -1.51 43.32 12.59
N ASN A 29 -1.21 43.52 11.30
CA ASN A 29 -0.64 44.78 10.82
C ASN A 29 -1.59 45.96 11.04
N ALA A 30 -2.90 45.79 10.81
CA ALA A 30 -3.89 46.85 11.08
C ALA A 30 -3.97 47.19 12.57
N LEU A 31 -3.98 46.19 13.45
CA LEU A 31 -3.90 46.36 14.90
C LEU A 31 -2.63 47.09 15.31
N LEU A 32 -1.47 46.75 14.74
CA LEU A 32 -0.20 47.43 15.02
C LEU A 32 -0.26 48.92 14.64
N ASN A 33 -0.75 49.26 13.46
CA ASN A 33 -0.84 50.66 13.03
C ASN A 33 -1.82 51.46 13.92
N TYR A 34 -2.92 50.84 14.31
CA TYR A 34 -3.87 51.43 15.26
C TYR A 34 -3.24 51.66 16.63
N THR A 35 -2.52 50.68 17.19
CA THR A 35 -1.80 50.81 18.47
C THR A 35 -0.73 51.89 18.44
N MET A 36 -0.03 52.04 17.33
CA MET A 36 0.98 53.09 17.15
C MET A 36 0.38 54.51 16.99
N GLY A 37 -0.94 54.61 16.76
CA GLY A 37 -1.66 55.86 16.56
C GLY A 37 -1.50 56.44 15.15
N VAL A 38 -1.27 55.59 14.15
CA VAL A 38 -1.10 56.00 12.74
C VAL A 38 -2.43 56.54 12.20
N LYS A 39 -2.38 57.77 11.68
CA LYS A 39 -3.53 58.45 11.08
C LYS A 39 -3.54 58.29 9.57
N TRP A 40 -4.71 58.48 8.95
CA TRP A 40 -4.85 58.45 7.50
C TRP A 40 -3.93 59.49 6.83
N GLU A 41 -3.82 60.68 7.43
CA GLU A 41 -3.05 61.81 6.92
C GLU A 41 -1.54 61.57 6.95
N ASP A 42 -1.05 60.65 7.78
CA ASP A 42 0.38 60.36 7.92
C ASP A 42 0.96 59.74 6.64
N LYS A 43 0.11 59.16 5.78
CA LYS A 43 0.49 58.45 4.53
C LYS A 43 1.53 57.34 4.73
N VAL A 44 1.78 56.92 5.96
CA VAL A 44 2.69 55.82 6.33
C VAL A 44 1.86 54.60 6.75
N TRP A 45 2.37 53.41 6.48
CA TRP A 45 1.80 52.14 6.97
C TRP A 45 2.94 51.21 7.36
N PHE A 46 2.94 50.74 8.61
CA PHE A 46 3.94 49.81 9.11
C PHE A 46 3.50 48.36 8.85
N GLU A 47 4.45 47.53 8.42
CA GLU A 47 4.24 46.11 8.20
C GLU A 47 5.31 45.33 8.96
N ILE A 48 4.90 44.27 9.65
CA ILE A 48 5.83 43.38 10.34
C ILE A 48 6.51 42.50 9.28
N ILE A 49 7.82 42.65 9.12
CA ILE A 49 8.63 41.82 8.22
C ILE A 49 9.39 40.80 9.06
N GLU A 50 9.07 39.52 8.90
CA GLU A 50 9.82 38.41 9.50
C GLU A 50 11.16 38.26 8.78
N LYS A 51 12.27 38.13 9.53
CA LYS A 51 13.64 38.05 8.96
C LYS A 51 13.92 36.73 8.20
N SER A 52 12.96 35.81 8.09
CA SER A 52 13.09 34.55 7.36
C SER A 52 12.19 34.50 6.11
N SER A 53 12.86 34.57 4.95
CA SER A 53 12.41 34.21 3.58
C SER A 53 11.48 35.17 2.82
N GLN A 54 12.09 35.90 1.86
CA GLN A 54 11.43 36.69 0.82
C GLN A 54 10.83 35.87 -0.34
N THR A 55 10.50 34.58 -0.15
CA THR A 55 9.92 33.76 -1.24
C THR A 55 8.79 32.80 -0.84
N GLN A 56 8.37 32.76 0.44
CA GLN A 56 7.17 32.04 0.85
C GLN A 56 6.42 32.84 1.92
N SER A 57 5.33 33.51 1.54
CA SER A 57 4.35 34.04 2.50
C SER A 57 3.65 32.89 3.23
N GLN A 58 4.31 32.23 4.19
CA GLN A 58 3.75 31.14 4.97
C GLN A 58 4.33 31.12 6.39
N THR A 59 3.52 31.52 7.38
CA THR A 59 3.79 31.27 8.79
C THR A 59 3.76 29.76 9.02
N SER A 60 4.91 29.11 9.30
CA SER A 60 5.01 27.67 9.57
C SER A 60 4.71 27.30 11.02
N ASP A 61 4.76 28.28 11.92
CA ASP A 61 4.77 28.07 13.38
C ASP A 61 3.76 28.99 14.07
N VAL A 62 3.42 28.67 15.33
CA VAL A 62 2.66 29.58 16.20
C VAL A 62 3.55 30.76 16.58
N ILE A 63 3.12 31.98 16.29
CA ILE A 63 3.90 33.20 16.56
C ILE A 63 3.21 34.05 17.63
N VAL A 64 3.98 34.48 18.63
CA VAL A 64 3.51 35.39 19.67
C VAL A 64 4.06 36.80 19.40
N TYR A 65 3.16 37.72 19.07
CA TYR A 65 3.47 39.14 18.90
C TYR A 65 3.19 39.88 20.20
N GLU A 66 4.24 40.29 20.87
CA GLU A 66 4.16 41.17 22.04
C GLU A 66 4.30 42.64 21.60
N ILE A 67 3.26 43.45 21.81
CA ILE A 67 3.20 44.86 21.41
C ILE A 67 3.11 45.72 22.69
N PHE A 68 4.17 46.44 22.98
CA PHE A 68 4.39 47.21 24.21
C PHE A 68 4.76 48.67 23.94
N GLY A 69 4.61 49.53 24.95
CA GLY A 69 5.13 50.91 24.92
C GLY A 69 4.27 51.91 24.14
N PHE A 70 3.01 51.55 23.88
CA PHE A 70 2.02 52.41 23.21
C PHE A 70 0.76 52.63 24.06
N GLU A 71 0.84 52.35 25.37
CA GLU A 71 -0.30 52.31 26.30
C GLU A 71 -0.89 53.69 26.65
N ASP A 72 -0.24 54.77 26.20
CA ASP A 72 -0.69 56.16 26.39
C ASP A 72 -1.14 56.82 25.08
N LYS A 73 -1.17 56.05 23.97
CA LYS A 73 -1.65 56.52 22.67
C LYS A 73 -3.10 56.10 22.42
N THR A 74 -3.32 54.86 22.01
CA THR A 74 -4.64 54.39 21.54
C THR A 74 -5.20 53.22 22.35
N LEU A 75 -4.35 52.35 22.90
CA LEU A 75 -4.74 51.32 23.85
C LEU A 75 -4.34 51.72 25.27
N PRO A 76 -5.15 51.44 26.30
CA PRO A 76 -4.78 51.67 27.70
C PRO A 76 -3.95 50.54 28.33
N TYR A 77 -3.61 49.50 27.56
CA TYR A 77 -2.96 48.26 28.00
C TYR A 77 -1.94 47.76 26.95
N SER A 78 -1.00 46.93 27.39
CA SER A 78 -0.12 46.14 26.53
C SER A 78 -0.90 45.03 25.81
N LEU A 79 -0.50 44.66 24.59
CA LEU A 79 -1.22 43.68 23.78
C LEU A 79 -0.31 42.53 23.35
N THR A 80 -0.68 41.30 23.72
CA THR A 80 -0.09 40.06 23.21
C THR A 80 -1.05 39.42 22.21
N ILE A 81 -0.58 39.15 20.99
CA ILE A 81 -1.36 38.45 19.96
C ILE A 81 -0.70 37.11 19.66
N ILE A 82 -1.44 36.02 19.86
CA ILE A 82 -1.02 34.68 19.43
C ILE A 82 -1.61 34.44 18.04
N ASN A 83 -0.74 34.34 17.05
CA ASN A 83 -1.11 34.03 15.68
C ASN A 83 -0.88 32.54 15.41
N THR A 84 -1.96 31.82 15.13
CA THR A 84 -1.84 30.45 14.64
C THR A 84 -1.43 30.45 13.17
N PRO A 85 -0.60 29.51 12.70
CA PRO A 85 -0.41 29.32 11.27
C PRO A 85 -1.75 28.99 10.61
N GLY A 86 -1.89 29.25 9.32
CA GLY A 86 -3.13 28.91 8.63
C GLY A 86 -3.37 27.40 8.67
N TYR A 87 -4.41 26.99 9.39
CA TYR A 87 -4.82 25.60 9.41
C TYR A 87 -5.14 25.11 7.99
N GLY A 88 -4.70 23.89 7.69
CA GLY A 88 -4.79 23.29 6.36
C GLY A 88 -3.95 23.98 5.27
N LYS A 89 -2.72 23.53 5.09
CA LYS A 89 -2.01 23.55 3.80
C LYS A 89 -1.37 22.18 3.64
N ASN A 90 -1.54 21.49 2.51
CA ASN A 90 -0.80 20.33 1.93
C ASN A 90 -0.11 19.27 2.87
N LYS A 91 -0.33 19.29 4.19
CA LYS A 91 0.39 18.55 5.24
C LYS A 91 -0.55 17.80 6.19
N GLY A 92 -1.87 17.83 5.93
CA GLY A 92 -2.87 16.98 6.59
C GLY A 92 -3.18 17.29 8.06
N ILE A 93 -4.02 16.43 8.65
CA ILE A 93 -4.48 16.47 10.06
C ILE A 93 -3.30 16.44 11.06
N LYS A 94 -2.18 15.79 10.68
CA LYS A 94 -0.95 15.75 11.50
C LYS A 94 -0.34 17.15 11.70
N HIS A 95 -0.42 18.05 10.73
CA HIS A 95 0.05 19.43 10.92
C HIS A 95 -0.83 20.21 11.89
N ASP A 96 -2.14 20.04 11.79
CA ASP A 96 -3.10 20.69 12.69
C ASP A 96 -2.93 20.17 14.13
N GLU A 97 -2.58 18.89 14.29
CA GLU A 97 -2.21 18.27 15.56
C GLU A 97 -0.87 18.77 16.12
N ILE A 98 0.13 19.01 15.26
CA ILE A 98 1.40 19.67 15.65
C ILE A 98 1.13 21.10 16.13
N VAL A 99 0.34 21.88 15.39
CA VAL A 99 -0.04 23.25 15.78
C VAL A 99 -0.81 23.25 17.09
N ARG A 100 -1.73 22.29 17.26
CA ARG A 100 -2.44 22.05 18.51
C ARG A 100 -1.46 21.79 19.64
N GLN A 101 -0.50 20.88 19.45
CA GLN A 101 0.51 20.56 20.45
C GLN A 101 1.40 21.76 20.79
N THR A 102 1.82 22.56 19.80
CA THR A 102 2.61 23.77 20.02
C THR A 102 1.84 24.82 20.82
N LEU A 103 0.53 24.97 20.59
CA LEU A 103 -0.32 25.83 21.44
C LEU A 103 -0.37 25.30 22.87
N LEU A 104 -0.45 23.99 23.06
CA LEU A 104 -0.43 23.39 24.40
C LEU A 104 0.89 23.63 25.12
N ASP A 105 2.01 23.47 24.43
CA ASP A 105 3.34 23.71 24.98
C ASP A 105 3.50 25.20 25.36
N LEU A 106 2.97 26.12 24.54
CA LEU A 106 2.93 27.55 24.83
C LEU A 106 2.10 27.88 26.08
N PHE A 107 0.97 27.20 26.29
CA PHE A 107 0.11 27.39 27.46
C PHE A 107 0.64 26.70 28.73
N ARG A 108 1.60 25.77 28.59
CA ARG A 108 2.20 25.01 29.69
C ARG A 108 3.53 25.58 30.18
N SER A 109 4.27 26.26 29.30
CA SER A 109 5.58 26.84 29.63
C SER A 109 5.46 27.82 30.81
N GLU A 110 6.40 27.80 31.75
CA GLU A 110 6.46 28.75 32.87
C GLU A 110 6.51 30.20 32.35
N ASP A 111 7.31 30.43 31.31
CA ASP A 111 7.43 31.71 30.59
C ASP A 111 6.36 31.89 29.49
N GLY A 112 5.35 31.02 29.46
CA GLY A 112 4.30 30.94 28.45
C GLY A 112 3.14 31.90 28.66
N VAL A 113 2.04 31.65 27.94
CA VAL A 113 0.80 32.41 28.06
C VAL A 113 -0.16 31.66 28.96
N HIS A 114 -0.56 32.27 30.08
CA HIS A 114 -1.42 31.65 31.11
C HIS A 114 -2.87 32.13 31.10
N GLU A 115 -3.17 33.19 30.36
CA GLU A 115 -4.52 33.76 30.25
C GLU A 115 -4.83 34.31 28.86
N VAL A 116 -6.08 34.14 28.43
CA VAL A 116 -6.57 34.65 27.14
C VAL A 116 -7.80 35.53 27.37
N HIS A 117 -7.71 36.76 26.86
CA HIS A 117 -8.76 37.76 26.95
C HIS A 117 -9.73 37.71 25.76
N ALA A 118 -9.30 37.21 24.59
CA ALA A 118 -10.19 36.94 23.47
C ALA A 118 -9.68 35.83 22.55
N VAL A 119 -10.60 35.03 22.01
CA VAL A 119 -10.35 34.11 20.90
C VAL A 119 -11.05 34.67 19.66
N GLY A 120 -10.27 35.13 18.68
CA GLY A 120 -10.75 35.69 17.43
C GLY A 120 -10.82 34.64 16.32
N LEU A 121 -12.04 34.27 15.93
CA LEU A 121 -12.30 33.37 14.80
C LEU A 121 -12.30 34.19 13.49
N VAL A 122 -11.23 34.08 12.72
CA VAL A 122 -10.95 34.89 11.53
C VAL A 122 -11.50 34.22 10.27
N VAL A 123 -12.41 34.91 9.58
CA VAL A 123 -13.11 34.43 8.37
C VAL A 123 -13.23 35.55 7.33
N LYS A 124 -13.42 35.23 6.03
CA LYS A 124 -13.66 36.23 4.98
C LYS A 124 -15.15 36.55 4.84
N ALA A 125 -15.49 37.78 4.46
CA ALA A 125 -16.87 38.27 4.32
C ALA A 125 -17.71 37.67 3.16
N GLY A 126 -17.15 36.71 2.40
CA GLY A 126 -17.83 36.00 1.32
C GLY A 126 -18.17 34.55 1.64
N GLU A 127 -17.80 34.06 2.83
CA GLU A 127 -18.06 32.66 3.18
C GLU A 127 -19.51 32.47 3.57
N ASN A 128 -20.27 31.93 2.61
CA ASN A 128 -21.70 31.69 2.71
C ASN A 128 -22.04 30.36 3.41
N ARG A 129 -21.03 29.49 3.59
CA ARG A 129 -21.04 28.30 4.45
C ARG A 129 -19.65 28.17 5.06
N LEU A 130 -19.57 27.89 6.36
CA LEU A 130 -18.32 27.43 6.94
C LEU A 130 -18.11 26.03 6.38
N ALA A 131 -17.19 25.87 5.44
CA ALA A 131 -16.80 24.54 4.96
C ALA A 131 -16.45 23.66 6.17
N ASP A 132 -16.73 22.34 6.13
CA ASP A 132 -16.47 21.40 7.25
C ASP A 132 -15.06 21.55 7.83
N ARG A 133 -14.12 21.96 6.97
CA ARG A 133 -12.76 22.35 7.32
C ARG A 133 -12.67 23.54 8.28
N LEU A 134 -13.33 24.67 8.00
CA LEU A 134 -13.33 25.84 8.89
C LEU A 134 -14.00 25.52 10.22
N THR A 135 -15.09 24.75 10.18
CA THR A 135 -15.77 24.23 11.37
C THR A 135 -14.84 23.34 12.21
N TYR A 136 -14.13 22.40 11.56
CA TYR A 136 -13.10 21.57 12.20
C TYR A 136 -11.99 22.42 12.83
N ILE A 137 -11.48 23.44 12.14
CA ILE A 137 -10.40 24.30 12.63
C ILE A 137 -10.82 25.03 13.90
N PHE A 138 -11.98 25.68 13.87
CA PHE A 138 -12.50 26.41 15.03
C PHE A 138 -12.77 25.46 16.19
N ASN A 139 -13.43 24.34 15.95
CA ASN A 139 -13.71 23.36 17.00
C ASN A 139 -12.43 22.72 17.56
N SER A 140 -11.41 22.48 16.72
CA SER A 140 -10.13 21.91 17.16
C SER A 140 -9.41 22.82 18.15
N VAL A 141 -9.35 24.13 17.86
CA VAL A 141 -8.72 25.10 18.77
C VAL A 141 -9.59 25.39 19.98
N LEU A 142 -10.91 25.56 19.80
CA LEU A 142 -11.82 25.78 20.93
C LEU A 142 -11.84 24.57 21.89
N SER A 143 -11.56 23.36 21.40
CA SER A 143 -11.42 22.16 22.26
C SER A 143 -10.21 22.21 23.21
N LEU A 144 -9.30 23.18 23.05
CA LEU A 144 -8.19 23.39 23.98
C LEU A 144 -8.61 24.14 25.25
N PHE A 145 -9.82 24.71 25.26
CA PHE A 145 -10.33 25.54 26.33
C PHE A 145 -11.58 24.92 26.98
N GLY A 146 -11.91 25.36 28.18
CA GLY A 146 -13.17 25.04 28.85
C GLY A 146 -14.38 25.74 28.20
N LYS A 147 -15.59 25.38 28.65
CA LYS A 147 -16.86 25.98 28.15
C LYS A 147 -16.97 27.49 28.39
N ASP A 148 -16.26 27.99 29.38
CA ASP A 148 -16.13 29.39 29.75
C ASP A 148 -15.47 30.27 28.66
N VAL A 149 -14.65 29.68 27.78
CA VAL A 149 -14.04 30.42 26.64
C VAL A 149 -15.07 31.00 25.67
N GLU A 150 -16.28 30.44 25.64
CA GLU A 150 -17.39 30.94 24.81
C GLU A 150 -17.65 32.42 25.09
N ARG A 151 -17.47 32.86 26.34
CA ARG A 151 -17.65 34.25 26.79
C ARG A 151 -16.59 35.22 26.26
N ASN A 152 -15.48 34.70 25.73
CA ASN A 152 -14.36 35.46 25.20
C ASN A 152 -14.13 35.19 23.70
N THR A 153 -14.97 34.36 23.06
CA THR A 153 -14.81 33.98 21.65
C THR A 153 -15.63 34.90 20.72
N VAL A 154 -14.98 35.57 19.77
CA VAL A 154 -15.58 36.57 18.87
C VAL A 154 -15.24 36.29 17.42
N VAL A 155 -16.05 36.80 16.49
CA VAL A 155 -15.85 36.59 15.05
C VAL A 155 -15.14 37.81 14.43
N LEU A 156 -14.06 37.59 13.69
CA LEU A 156 -13.27 38.64 13.04
C LEU A 156 -13.39 38.46 11.52
N ILE A 157 -14.20 39.29 10.88
CA ILE A 157 -14.55 39.15 9.47
C ILE A 157 -13.65 40.05 8.65
N THR A 158 -12.79 39.45 7.82
CA THR A 158 -11.86 40.16 6.94
C THR A 158 -12.44 40.30 5.52
N HIS A 159 -11.87 41.21 4.74
CA HIS A 159 -12.30 41.48 3.36
C HIS A 159 -13.78 41.91 3.26
N SER A 160 -14.29 42.57 4.31
CA SER A 160 -15.68 43.01 4.39
C SER A 160 -15.96 44.24 3.51
N GLY A 161 -17.06 44.17 2.75
CA GLY A 161 -17.66 45.30 2.04
C GLY A 161 -18.53 46.18 2.94
N ILE A 162 -19.33 47.08 2.33
CA ILE A 162 -20.28 47.94 3.05
C ILE A 162 -21.57 47.16 3.30
N GLY A 163 -21.81 46.75 4.55
CA GLY A 163 -23.04 46.06 4.98
C GLY A 163 -22.81 45.00 6.05
N THR A 164 -23.88 44.57 6.72
CA THR A 164 -23.84 43.46 7.69
C THR A 164 -23.58 42.15 6.94
N PRO A 165 -22.59 41.31 7.35
CA PRO A 165 -22.27 40.06 6.66
C PRO A 165 -23.24 38.95 7.07
N THR A 166 -24.52 39.11 6.71
CA THR A 166 -25.63 38.26 7.16
C THR A 166 -25.44 36.80 6.76
N THR A 167 -24.85 36.53 5.59
CA THR A 167 -24.58 35.16 5.11
C THR A 167 -23.49 34.47 5.92
N THR A 168 -22.38 35.16 6.19
CA THR A 168 -21.28 34.61 7.01
C THR A 168 -21.72 34.41 8.46
N LEU A 169 -22.48 35.33 9.04
CA LEU A 169 -23.00 35.16 10.41
C LEU A 169 -23.98 33.98 10.51
N LYS A 170 -24.87 33.83 9.51
CA LYS A 170 -25.76 32.66 9.42
C LYS A 170 -24.97 31.35 9.32
N ALA A 171 -23.84 31.35 8.62
CA ALA A 171 -22.99 30.15 8.53
C ALA A 171 -22.40 29.72 9.89
N PHE A 172 -22.16 30.64 10.83
CA PHE A 172 -21.77 30.30 12.21
C PHE A 172 -22.92 29.70 13.01
N ASP A 173 -24.15 30.14 12.75
CA ASP A 173 -25.37 29.58 13.37
C ASP A 173 -25.63 28.16 12.85
N ASP A 174 -25.58 27.97 11.53
CA ASP A 174 -25.78 26.68 10.88
C ASP A 174 -24.72 25.64 11.33
N ALA A 175 -23.49 26.09 11.59
CA ALA A 175 -22.39 25.25 12.08
C ALA A 175 -22.32 25.11 13.62
N ASN A 176 -23.24 25.75 14.36
CA ASN A 176 -23.31 25.72 15.83
C ASN A 176 -21.98 26.07 16.55
N ILE A 177 -21.23 27.04 16.02
CA ILE A 177 -19.95 27.48 16.60
C ILE A 177 -20.20 28.30 17.87
N LYS A 178 -19.54 27.92 18.97
CA LYS A 178 -19.64 28.60 20.27
C LYS A 178 -18.89 29.93 20.25
N CYS A 179 -19.62 31.02 20.46
CA CYS A 179 -19.09 32.38 20.50
C CYS A 179 -20.02 33.32 21.28
N VAL A 180 -19.51 34.49 21.67
CA VAL A 180 -20.29 35.53 22.34
C VAL A 180 -21.41 35.98 21.42
N ARG A 181 -22.63 36.07 21.95
CA ARG A 181 -23.80 36.58 21.23
C ARG A 181 -24.30 37.88 21.85
N ASN A 182 -24.82 38.77 21.00
CA ASN A 182 -25.44 40.01 21.43
C ASN A 182 -26.89 39.78 21.89
N LYS A 183 -27.61 40.86 22.25
CA LYS A 183 -29.01 40.79 22.72
C LYS A 183 -29.98 40.27 21.66
N GLU A 184 -29.66 40.41 20.38
CA GLU A 184 -30.43 39.86 19.27
C GLU A 184 -30.02 38.43 18.89
N ASN A 185 -29.23 37.75 19.74
CA ASN A 185 -28.70 36.40 19.53
C ASN A 185 -27.76 36.26 18.32
N VAL A 186 -27.18 37.36 17.83
CA VAL A 186 -26.22 37.38 16.71
C VAL A 186 -24.79 37.24 17.25
N PRO A 187 -23.90 36.46 16.61
CA PRO A 187 -22.49 36.41 16.98
C PRO A 187 -21.86 37.81 17.04
N VAL A 188 -21.17 38.12 18.15
CA VAL A 188 -20.40 39.35 18.28
C VAL A 188 -19.26 39.30 17.27
N HIS A 189 -19.28 40.26 16.36
CA HIS A 189 -18.36 40.29 15.23
C HIS A 189 -17.78 41.69 15.00
N PHE A 190 -16.61 41.68 14.36
CA PHE A 190 -15.87 42.88 13.97
C PHE A 190 -15.51 42.82 12.50
N LEU A 191 -15.66 43.93 11.79
CA LEU A 191 -15.47 44.02 10.34
C LEU A 191 -14.14 44.68 9.99
N PHE A 192 -13.32 44.00 9.20
CA PHE A 192 -12.01 44.50 8.80
C PHE A 192 -11.86 44.48 7.28
N ASN A 193 -11.72 45.67 6.70
CA ASN A 193 -11.36 45.78 5.30
C ASN A 193 -9.83 45.85 5.18
N ASN A 194 -9.24 44.67 5.04
CA ASN A 194 -7.80 44.44 5.07
C ASN A 194 -7.08 44.73 3.74
N GLN A 195 -7.77 45.25 2.71
CA GLN A 195 -7.17 45.54 1.40
C GLN A 195 -6.46 46.91 1.30
N GLN A 196 -6.36 47.66 2.40
CA GLN A 196 -5.82 49.03 2.42
C GLN A 196 -4.36 49.14 1.89
N ASN A 197 -3.57 48.06 1.99
CA ASN A 197 -2.19 48.03 1.47
C ASN A 197 -2.08 47.64 -0.01
N LEU A 198 -2.99 46.82 -0.53
CA LEU A 198 -2.96 46.33 -1.92
C LEU A 198 -3.42 47.38 -2.93
N LEU A 199 -4.26 48.32 -2.49
CA LEU A 199 -4.99 49.23 -3.37
C LEU A 199 -4.34 50.61 -3.55
N ARG A 200 -3.23 50.91 -2.86
CA ARG A 200 -2.47 52.17 -3.07
C ARG A 200 -1.86 52.31 -4.46
N LYS A 201 -1.94 51.27 -5.30
CA LYS A 201 -1.33 51.28 -6.63
C LYS A 201 -2.24 51.73 -7.78
N ASN A 202 -3.59 51.74 -7.70
CA ASN A 202 -4.44 52.13 -8.85
C ASN A 202 -5.96 52.41 -8.61
N GLU A 203 -6.48 52.66 -7.39
CA GLU A 203 -7.94 52.90 -7.17
C GLU A 203 -8.32 54.20 -6.42
N ASN A 204 -9.61 54.56 -6.50
CA ASN A 204 -10.28 55.73 -5.91
C ASN A 204 -9.95 55.93 -4.41
N GLU A 205 -9.28 57.04 -4.07
CA GLU A 205 -8.90 57.44 -2.70
C GLU A 205 -10.08 57.47 -1.72
N PHE A 206 -11.29 57.76 -2.23
CA PHE A 206 -12.53 57.78 -1.47
C PHE A 206 -12.87 56.42 -0.83
N PHE A 207 -12.75 55.32 -1.58
CA PHE A 207 -13.05 53.97 -1.06
C PHE A 207 -12.03 53.53 -0.02
N LEU A 208 -10.76 53.92 -0.18
CA LEU A 208 -9.69 53.60 0.76
C LEU A 208 -9.83 54.34 2.08
N LEU A 209 -10.16 55.63 2.04
CA LEU A 209 -10.47 56.41 3.23
C LEU A 209 -11.67 55.83 3.99
N HIS A 210 -12.70 55.38 3.27
CA HIS A 210 -13.86 54.75 3.87
C HIS A 210 -13.50 53.41 4.55
N ALA A 211 -12.75 52.55 3.86
CA ALA A 211 -12.25 51.28 4.40
C ALA A 211 -11.40 51.47 5.66
N TRP A 212 -10.52 52.49 5.66
CA TRP A 212 -9.71 52.85 6.83
C TRP A 212 -10.57 53.33 7.99
N LYS A 213 -11.57 54.19 7.75
CA LYS A 213 -12.51 54.66 8.79
C LYS A 213 -13.32 53.53 9.42
N VAL A 214 -13.84 52.61 8.61
CA VAL A 214 -14.56 51.42 9.08
C VAL A 214 -13.65 50.57 9.95
N THR A 215 -12.47 50.24 9.45
CA THR A 215 -11.48 49.42 10.18
C THR A 215 -11.08 50.05 11.51
N ASN A 216 -10.82 51.37 11.56
CA ASN A 216 -10.49 52.07 12.80
C ASN A 216 -11.66 52.11 13.79
N THR A 217 -12.88 52.24 13.28
CA THR A 217 -14.09 52.19 14.12
C THR A 217 -14.25 50.81 14.76
N GLU A 218 -14.02 49.75 13.99
CA GLU A 218 -14.12 48.37 14.45
C GLU A 218 -12.96 47.99 15.40
N LEU A 219 -11.75 48.51 15.17
CA LEU A 219 -10.62 48.36 16.10
C LEU A 219 -10.88 49.07 17.44
N ARG A 220 -11.56 50.22 17.43
CA ARG A 220 -12.02 50.88 18.66
C ARG A 220 -13.07 50.04 19.39
N ARG A 221 -14.03 49.44 18.68
CA ARG A 221 -15.00 48.52 19.29
C ARG A 221 -14.31 47.29 19.88
N LEU A 222 -13.32 46.74 19.18
CA LEU A 222 -12.53 45.60 19.66
C LEU A 222 -11.71 45.97 20.90
N ARG A 223 -11.14 47.19 20.94
CA ARG A 223 -10.50 47.73 22.14
C ARG A 223 -11.48 47.75 23.32
N GLU A 224 -12.65 48.37 23.14
CA GLU A 224 -13.65 48.48 24.22
C GLU A 224 -14.12 47.11 24.71
N PHE A 225 -14.20 46.12 23.82
CA PHE A 225 -14.47 44.74 24.17
C PHE A 225 -13.36 44.18 25.07
N LEU A 226 -12.11 44.20 24.62
CA LEU A 226 -10.95 43.69 25.39
C LEU A 226 -10.74 44.39 26.73
N GLU A 227 -11.10 45.68 26.83
CA GLU A 227 -11.04 46.46 28.08
C GLU A 227 -12.03 45.95 29.13
N LYS A 228 -13.21 45.49 28.69
CA LYS A 228 -14.29 44.99 29.55
C LYS A 228 -14.20 43.48 29.81
N THR A 229 -13.47 42.74 28.98
CA THR A 229 -13.39 41.28 29.09
C THR A 229 -12.42 40.85 30.19
N SER A 230 -12.91 39.98 31.09
CA SER A 230 -12.09 39.28 32.07
C SER A 230 -11.27 38.18 31.39
N PRO A 231 -9.99 37.99 31.78
CA PRO A 231 -9.19 36.87 31.27
C PRO A 231 -9.86 35.54 31.61
N GLN A 232 -9.87 34.60 30.66
CA GLN A 232 -10.03 33.19 31.00
C GLN A 232 -8.66 32.62 31.31
N GLN A 233 -8.53 31.98 32.48
CA GLN A 233 -7.33 31.24 32.82
C GLN A 233 -7.23 30.00 31.94
N LEU A 234 -6.04 29.76 31.40
CA LEU A 234 -5.72 28.52 30.71
C LEU A 234 -5.44 27.47 31.78
N GLU A 235 -6.50 26.86 32.34
CA GLU A 235 -6.31 25.80 33.33
C GLU A 235 -5.65 24.58 32.67
N THR A 236 -4.34 24.46 32.87
CA THR A 236 -3.52 23.31 32.47
C THR A 236 -4.09 21.99 32.99
N PHE A 237 -4.83 22.07 34.10
CA PHE A 237 -5.60 20.99 34.71
C PHE A 237 -6.61 20.35 33.74
N MET A 238 -7.45 21.13 33.05
CA MET A 238 -8.49 20.61 32.15
C MET A 238 -7.91 19.85 30.96
N LEU A 239 -6.74 20.28 30.49
CA LEU A 239 -6.02 19.63 29.40
C LEU A 239 -5.31 18.34 29.85
N ASN A 240 -4.66 18.36 31.01
CA ASN A 240 -4.05 17.16 31.59
C ASN A 240 -5.11 16.13 31.93
N GLU A 241 -6.28 16.57 32.42
CA GLU A 241 -7.42 15.72 32.68
C GLU A 241 -7.96 15.10 31.37
N ARG A 242 -8.03 15.84 30.26
CA ARG A 242 -8.38 15.29 28.94
C ARG A 242 -7.46 14.15 28.52
N ILE A 243 -6.14 14.37 28.60
CA ILE A 243 -5.11 13.38 28.22
C ILE A 243 -5.23 12.15 29.12
N ARG A 244 -5.36 12.38 30.44
CA ARG A 244 -5.57 11.34 31.44
C ARG A 244 -6.80 10.49 31.13
N LEU A 245 -7.96 11.12 30.93
CA LEU A 245 -9.22 10.44 30.63
C LEU A 245 -9.12 9.64 29.32
N THR A 246 -8.56 10.22 28.26
CA THR A 246 -8.38 9.55 26.97
C THR A 246 -7.50 8.30 27.10
N ALA A 247 -6.38 8.41 27.83
CA ALA A 247 -5.49 7.27 28.08
C ALA A 247 -6.15 6.17 28.92
N CYS A 248 -6.92 6.53 29.95
CA CYS A 248 -7.69 5.58 30.75
C CYS A 248 -8.74 4.83 29.90
N ILE A 249 -9.49 5.56 29.06
CA ILE A 249 -10.51 4.96 28.19
C ILE A 249 -9.85 3.99 27.18
N GLN A 250 -8.74 4.40 26.56
CA GLN A 250 -8.01 3.54 25.62
C GLN A 250 -7.52 2.25 26.29
N ASN A 251 -7.00 2.34 27.51
CA ASN A 251 -6.57 1.16 28.26
C ASN A 251 -7.74 0.23 28.61
N LEU A 252 -8.90 0.77 28.99
CA LEU A 252 -10.11 -0.01 29.23
C LEU A 252 -10.60 -0.72 27.96
N HIS A 253 -10.55 -0.07 26.80
CA HIS A 253 -10.89 -0.70 25.52
C HIS A 253 -10.00 -1.92 25.24
N GLU A 254 -8.67 -1.79 25.39
CA GLU A 254 -7.73 -2.91 25.22
C GLU A 254 -8.05 -4.07 26.19
N ARG A 255 -8.45 -3.79 27.43
CA ARG A 255 -8.87 -4.81 28.41
C ARG A 255 -10.15 -5.53 28.00
N ILE A 256 -11.14 -4.79 27.51
CA ILE A 256 -12.42 -5.33 27.04
C ILE A 256 -12.17 -6.28 25.88
N GLU A 257 -11.39 -5.86 24.88
CA GLU A 257 -11.04 -6.69 23.73
C GLU A 257 -10.26 -7.95 24.15
N LEU A 258 -9.22 -7.81 24.99
CA LEU A 258 -8.48 -8.95 25.54
C LEU A 258 -9.38 -9.96 26.26
N THR A 259 -10.43 -9.47 26.92
CA THR A 259 -11.35 -10.31 27.68
C THR A 259 -12.31 -11.05 26.78
N GLU A 260 -12.80 -10.42 25.70
CA GLU A 260 -13.56 -11.10 24.65
C GLU A 260 -12.74 -12.18 23.97
N LEU A 261 -11.46 -11.89 23.72
CA LEU A 261 -10.49 -12.84 23.18
C LEU A 261 -10.34 -14.07 24.09
N LYS A 262 -10.19 -13.88 25.41
CA LYS A 262 -10.14 -14.98 26.40
C LYS A 262 -11.47 -15.73 26.52
N GLN A 263 -12.60 -15.03 26.45
CA GLN A 263 -13.93 -15.66 26.47
C GLN A 263 -14.12 -16.57 25.25
N SER A 264 -13.70 -16.13 24.07
CA SER A 264 -13.73 -16.92 22.83
C SER A 264 -12.85 -18.17 22.95
N GLU A 265 -11.63 -18.05 23.49
CA GLU A 265 -10.74 -19.19 23.75
C GLU A 265 -11.39 -20.22 24.69
N ILE A 266 -11.99 -19.76 25.80
CA ILE A 266 -12.67 -20.65 26.74
C ILE A 266 -13.89 -21.31 26.08
N GLN A 267 -14.66 -20.58 25.27
CA GLN A 267 -15.80 -21.15 24.54
C GLN A 267 -15.39 -22.23 23.55
N GLN A 268 -14.33 -22.00 22.77
CA GLN A 268 -13.76 -23.00 21.86
C GLN A 268 -13.29 -24.24 22.64
N PHE A 269 -12.62 -24.03 23.77
CA PHE A 269 -12.16 -25.11 24.63
C PHE A 269 -13.34 -25.91 25.24
N GLN A 270 -14.41 -25.23 25.65
CA GLN A 270 -15.65 -25.86 26.11
C GLN A 270 -16.32 -26.67 25.00
N GLN A 271 -16.41 -26.14 23.78
CA GLN A 271 -16.98 -26.84 22.63
C GLN A 271 -16.17 -28.09 22.27
N ALA A 272 -14.84 -27.99 22.26
CA ALA A 272 -13.93 -29.12 22.06
C ALA A 272 -14.11 -30.20 23.14
N LEU A 273 -14.31 -29.81 24.39
CA LEU A 273 -14.61 -30.75 25.48
C LEU A 273 -15.98 -31.44 25.32
N MET A 274 -16.96 -30.78 24.70
CA MET A 274 -18.33 -31.27 24.53
C MET A 274 -18.51 -32.18 23.31
N ASN A 275 -17.71 -32.03 22.24
CA ASN A 275 -17.72 -32.84 21.00
C ASN A 275 -17.18 -34.27 21.19
N LYS A 276 -17.74 -35.02 22.15
CA LYS A 276 -17.20 -36.28 22.68
C LYS A 276 -17.88 -37.53 22.11
N ASN A 277 -18.13 -37.57 20.79
CA ASN A 277 -18.83 -38.69 20.15
C ASN A 277 -18.05 -39.44 19.06
N GLN A 278 -16.71 -39.41 19.04
CA GLN A 278 -15.96 -40.40 18.27
C GLN A 278 -14.78 -40.99 19.06
N GLU A 279 -14.68 -42.30 18.92
CA GLU A 279 -13.85 -43.27 19.62
C GLU A 279 -12.37 -42.86 19.74
N ASN A 280 -11.74 -43.30 20.84
CA ASN A 280 -10.34 -43.68 21.06
C ASN A 280 -9.21 -43.38 20.03
N LYS A 281 -9.25 -42.28 19.28
CA LYS A 281 -8.10 -41.71 18.58
C LYS A 281 -7.49 -40.59 19.41
N LYS A 282 -6.16 -40.47 19.37
CA LYS A 282 -5.44 -39.26 19.77
C LYS A 282 -6.06 -38.10 19.00
N PHE A 283 -6.84 -37.25 19.67
CA PHE A 283 -7.26 -35.99 19.08
C PHE A 283 -6.32 -34.92 19.63
N THR A 284 -5.73 -34.17 18.70
CA THR A 284 -5.01 -32.93 19.00
C THR A 284 -6.03 -31.81 19.05
N VAL A 285 -6.01 -31.02 20.13
CA VAL A 285 -6.79 -29.77 20.19
C VAL A 285 -5.83 -28.66 19.84
N GLU A 286 -6.14 -27.91 18.79
CA GLU A 286 -5.47 -26.65 18.50
C GLU A 286 -6.14 -25.57 19.35
N ILE A 287 -5.36 -24.90 20.19
CA ILE A 287 -5.82 -23.81 21.06
C ILE A 287 -4.99 -22.57 20.73
N ASP A 288 -5.66 -21.43 20.59
CA ASP A 288 -4.99 -20.14 20.48
C ASP A 288 -4.60 -19.66 21.88
N GLU A 289 -3.31 -19.78 22.24
CA GLU A 289 -2.79 -19.23 23.49
C GLU A 289 -2.60 -17.70 23.34
N VAL A 290 -3.27 -16.93 24.20
CA VAL A 290 -3.18 -15.46 24.24
C VAL A 290 -2.07 -15.03 25.20
N TYR A 291 -1.09 -14.27 24.73
CA TYR A 291 0.02 -13.72 25.54
C TYR A 291 0.30 -12.26 25.19
N LYS A 292 1.00 -11.53 26.07
CA LYS A 292 1.47 -10.17 25.79
C LYS A 292 2.92 -10.21 25.34
N GLU A 293 3.26 -9.46 24.31
CA GLU A 293 4.64 -9.26 23.87
C GLU A 293 4.99 -7.77 23.76
N LYS A 294 6.29 -7.45 23.79
CA LYS A 294 6.78 -6.08 23.63
C LYS A 294 7.05 -5.81 22.16
N ARG A 295 6.43 -4.77 21.60
CA ARG A 295 6.61 -4.35 20.21
C ARG A 295 7.25 -2.97 20.15
N LEU A 296 8.27 -2.82 19.31
CA LEU A 296 9.00 -1.56 19.15
C LEU A 296 8.10 -0.48 18.52
N ILE A 297 8.10 0.72 19.09
CA ILE A 297 7.46 1.92 18.56
C ILE A 297 8.51 2.61 17.66
N ARG A 298 8.21 2.75 16.36
CA ARG A 298 9.11 3.42 15.41
C ARG A 298 8.71 4.89 15.28
N GLY A 299 9.40 5.75 16.03
CA GLY A 299 9.04 7.15 16.19
C GLY A 299 10.21 8.12 16.42
N GLY A 300 9.93 9.42 16.36
CA GLY A 300 10.88 10.53 16.57
C GLY A 300 11.52 10.55 17.98
N PHE A 301 12.40 11.52 18.25
CA PHE A 301 13.18 11.56 19.50
C PHE A 301 12.34 11.65 20.79
N TYR A 302 11.11 12.18 20.72
CA TYR A 302 10.22 12.40 21.88
C TYR A 302 9.10 11.35 22.05
N GLU A 303 8.99 10.39 21.13
CA GLU A 303 7.91 9.40 21.09
C GLU A 303 8.24 8.14 21.92
N GLY A 304 7.32 7.77 22.82
CA GLY A 304 7.41 6.57 23.66
C GLY A 304 6.10 6.32 24.41
N ALA A 305 5.89 5.08 24.87
CA ALA A 305 4.73 4.68 25.67
C ALA A 305 5.11 4.63 27.16
N VAL A 306 4.20 5.07 28.03
CA VAL A 306 4.33 4.82 29.47
C VAL A 306 3.66 3.49 29.79
N CYS A 307 4.47 2.50 30.17
CA CYS A 307 4.05 1.12 30.34
C CYS A 307 4.22 0.69 31.80
N CYS A 308 3.19 0.04 32.36
CA CYS A 308 3.29 -0.58 33.69
C CYS A 308 3.98 -1.95 33.57
N MET A 309 5.09 -2.13 34.28
CA MET A 309 5.85 -3.39 34.28
C MET A 309 5.20 -4.48 35.14
N VAL A 310 4.29 -4.11 36.04
CA VAL A 310 3.57 -5.05 36.92
C VAL A 310 2.25 -5.53 36.31
N CYS A 311 1.52 -4.64 35.64
CA CYS A 311 0.25 -4.96 34.98
C CYS A 311 0.44 -5.38 33.51
N GLU A 312 1.63 -5.12 32.94
CA GLU A 312 1.92 -5.28 31.50
C GLU A 312 0.94 -4.48 30.63
N GLU A 313 0.66 -3.23 31.01
CA GLU A 313 -0.36 -2.38 30.37
C GLU A 313 0.27 -1.12 29.77
N ASN A 314 -0.31 -0.65 28.64
CA ASN A 314 0.04 0.62 28.01
C ASN A 314 -0.74 1.74 28.70
N CYS A 315 -0.17 2.32 29.75
CA CYS A 315 -0.87 3.28 30.59
C CYS A 315 -1.10 4.64 29.92
N HIS A 316 -0.19 5.05 29.03
CA HIS A 316 -0.35 6.23 28.17
C HIS A 316 0.30 5.99 26.81
N TYR A 317 -0.53 5.77 25.79
CA TYR A 317 -0.17 5.61 24.37
C TYR A 317 -1.41 5.82 23.48
N PRO A 318 -1.31 6.47 22.31
CA PRO A 318 -0.12 7.13 21.75
C PRO A 318 0.20 8.50 22.38
N GLY A 319 1.42 9.00 22.17
CA GLY A 319 1.69 10.44 22.31
C GLY A 319 2.03 11.00 23.70
N CYS A 320 2.70 10.26 24.58
CA CYS A 320 3.25 10.86 25.80
C CYS A 320 4.44 11.79 25.46
N THR A 321 4.17 13.08 25.21
CA THR A 321 5.17 14.06 24.70
C THR A 321 6.03 14.73 25.76
N ILE A 322 5.59 14.79 27.03
CA ILE A 322 6.13 15.76 28.00
C ILE A 322 7.35 15.25 28.79
N ALA A 323 7.57 13.94 28.89
CA ALA A 323 8.46 13.46 29.94
C ALA A 323 9.53 12.50 29.47
N CYS A 324 10.79 12.70 29.87
CA CYS A 324 11.77 11.62 29.88
C CYS A 324 11.54 10.64 31.07
N ASN A 325 10.62 10.96 31.99
CA ASN A 325 10.33 10.24 33.23
C ASN A 325 8.82 9.93 33.38
N PRO A 326 8.41 8.68 33.66
CA PRO A 326 7.02 8.34 33.97
C PRO A 326 6.33 9.19 35.05
N GLU A 327 7.08 9.79 35.99
CA GLU A 327 6.54 10.63 37.09
C GLU A 327 5.84 11.90 36.64
N THR A 328 6.23 12.47 35.51
CA THR A 328 5.60 13.69 35.01
C THR A 328 4.52 13.40 33.96
N CYS A 329 4.11 12.13 33.83
CA CYS A 329 3.03 11.74 32.95
C CYS A 329 1.66 12.07 33.56
N GLU A 330 0.73 12.56 32.73
CA GLU A 330 -0.61 13.01 33.12
C GLU A 330 -1.50 11.91 33.72
N VAL A 331 -1.13 10.64 33.52
CA VAL A 331 -1.81 9.50 34.15
C VAL A 331 -1.29 9.18 35.56
N MET A 332 -0.31 9.93 36.07
CA MET A 332 0.18 9.80 37.44
C MET A 332 -0.49 10.86 38.33
N GLU A 333 -1.14 10.42 39.40
CA GLU A 333 -1.80 11.25 40.39
C GLU A 333 -1.38 10.78 41.78
N GLU A 334 -0.88 11.70 42.63
CA GLU A 334 -0.41 11.38 43.99
C GLU A 334 0.58 10.19 44.03
N GLY A 335 1.46 10.08 43.03
CA GLY A 335 2.47 9.02 42.92
C GLY A 335 1.94 7.65 42.46
N HIS A 336 0.69 7.57 42.00
CA HIS A 336 0.06 6.34 41.52
C HIS A 336 -0.51 6.53 40.11
N CYS A 337 -0.48 5.47 39.30
CA CYS A 337 -1.04 5.50 37.95
C CYS A 337 -2.57 5.35 37.99
N THR A 338 -3.31 6.30 37.43
CA THR A 338 -4.78 6.25 37.33
C THR A 338 -5.28 5.34 36.20
N SER A 339 -4.42 5.01 35.23
CA SER A 339 -4.78 4.25 34.03
C SER A 339 -4.65 2.73 34.24
N CYS A 340 -3.65 2.26 34.98
CA CYS A 340 -3.39 0.82 35.14
C CYS A 340 -4.32 0.15 36.17
N THR A 341 -4.58 -1.16 36.00
CA THR A 341 -5.61 -1.90 36.76
C THR A 341 -5.41 -1.83 38.27
N ARG A 342 -4.15 -1.88 38.72
CA ARG A 342 -3.79 -1.98 40.15
C ARG A 342 -3.47 -0.63 40.79
N ARG A 343 -3.67 0.48 40.07
CA ARG A 343 -3.17 1.80 40.46
C ARG A 343 -1.73 1.76 40.97
N CYS A 344 -0.87 1.09 40.22
CA CYS A 344 0.52 0.85 40.60
C CYS A 344 1.25 2.17 40.89
N PRO A 345 2.18 2.18 41.86
CA PRO A 345 3.09 3.30 42.08
C PRO A 345 3.87 3.66 40.82
N THR A 346 4.25 4.92 40.70
CA THR A 346 5.00 5.41 39.54
C THR A 346 6.31 4.65 39.29
N SER A 347 6.96 4.15 40.36
CA SER A 347 8.18 3.34 40.27
C SER A 347 8.03 2.05 39.45
N ASN A 348 6.80 1.57 39.23
CA ASN A 348 6.51 0.38 38.43
C ASN A 348 6.30 0.69 36.94
N HIS A 349 6.45 1.96 36.53
CA HIS A 349 6.24 2.39 35.17
C HIS A 349 7.56 2.75 34.50
N VAL A 350 7.63 2.49 33.20
CA VAL A 350 8.77 2.86 32.36
C VAL A 350 8.24 3.59 31.14
N LYS A 351 8.96 4.63 30.70
CA LYS A 351 8.74 5.24 29.40
C LYS A 351 9.79 4.68 28.45
N ASP A 352 9.36 4.03 27.39
CA ASP A 352 10.28 3.42 26.43
C ASP A 352 9.69 3.42 25.01
N LYS A 353 10.53 3.08 24.02
CA LYS A 353 10.16 2.95 22.61
C LYS A 353 9.55 1.59 22.30
N TRP A 354 8.79 1.03 23.23
CA TRP A 354 8.03 -0.21 23.00
C TRP A 354 6.71 -0.17 23.77
N ARG A 355 5.72 -0.91 23.27
CA ARG A 355 4.42 -1.10 23.90
C ARG A 355 4.10 -2.58 24.08
N TYR A 356 3.23 -2.91 25.03
CA TYR A 356 2.65 -4.25 25.13
C TYR A 356 1.60 -4.42 24.03
N VAL A 357 1.68 -5.53 23.29
CA VAL A 357 0.68 -5.92 22.31
C VAL A 357 0.20 -7.31 22.65
N THR A 358 -1.11 -7.50 22.59
CA THR A 358 -1.71 -8.82 22.75
C THR A 358 -1.49 -9.63 21.49
N SER A 359 -0.76 -10.72 21.61
CA SER A 359 -0.44 -11.66 20.53
C SER A 359 -1.00 -13.04 20.83
N ARG A 360 -1.13 -13.86 19.78
CA ARG A 360 -1.66 -15.21 19.87
C ARG A 360 -0.77 -16.21 19.18
N LYS A 361 -0.63 -17.40 19.76
CA LYS A 361 0.07 -18.53 19.15
C LYS A 361 -0.83 -19.75 19.15
N ARG A 362 -0.94 -20.41 17.98
CA ARG A 362 -1.56 -21.74 17.92
C ARG A 362 -0.66 -22.75 18.60
N VAL A 363 -1.20 -23.42 19.61
CA VAL A 363 -0.52 -24.51 20.31
C VAL A 363 -1.31 -25.79 20.11
N GLN A 364 -0.62 -26.83 19.65
CA GLN A 364 -1.21 -28.15 19.46
C GLN A 364 -1.00 -28.96 20.75
N GLY A 365 -2.06 -29.17 21.52
CA GLY A 365 -2.04 -29.95 22.76
C GLY A 365 -2.52 -31.38 22.54
N THR A 366 -1.83 -32.35 23.14
CA THR A 366 -2.26 -33.76 23.11
C THR A 366 -3.28 -34.06 24.22
N LYS A 367 -4.21 -34.98 23.94
CA LYS A 367 -5.22 -35.48 24.90
C LYS A 367 -4.61 -35.93 26.24
N GLU A 368 -3.40 -36.48 26.21
CA GLU A 368 -2.67 -36.97 27.39
C GLU A 368 -2.16 -35.83 28.30
N GLU A 369 -1.69 -34.71 27.75
CA GLU A 369 -1.24 -33.54 28.52
C GLU A 369 -2.40 -32.84 29.23
N ILE A 370 -3.55 -32.73 28.56
CA ILE A 370 -4.77 -32.14 29.12
C ILE A 370 -5.35 -33.04 30.23
N LYS A 371 -5.30 -34.37 30.04
CA LYS A 371 -5.70 -35.36 31.07
C LYS A 371 -4.78 -35.36 32.29
N MET A 372 -3.46 -35.23 32.10
CA MET A 372 -2.49 -35.19 33.20
C MET A 372 -2.71 -33.98 34.12
N LYS A 373 -3.11 -32.83 33.58
CA LYS A 373 -3.38 -31.62 34.37
C LYS A 373 -4.76 -31.62 35.07
N PHE A 374 -5.77 -32.35 34.57
CA PHE A 374 -7.13 -32.31 35.13
C PHE A 374 -7.81 -33.68 35.20
N LYS A 375 -7.84 -34.29 36.39
CA LYS A 375 -8.40 -35.63 36.66
C LYS A 375 -9.93 -35.76 36.46
N ASN A 376 -10.70 -34.65 36.35
CA ASN A 376 -12.16 -34.70 36.27
C ASN A 376 -12.73 -33.64 35.31
N LYS A 377 -13.35 -34.09 34.20
CA LYS A 377 -13.98 -33.24 33.17
C LYS A 377 -15.06 -32.31 33.74
N GLY A 378 -15.93 -32.81 34.63
CA GLY A 378 -16.99 -32.01 35.23
C GLY A 378 -16.45 -30.89 36.12
N LYS A 379 -15.38 -31.17 36.87
CA LYS A 379 -14.70 -30.17 37.70
C LYS A 379 -14.00 -29.09 36.87
N LEU A 380 -13.42 -29.46 35.73
CA LEU A 380 -12.81 -28.50 34.79
C LEU A 380 -13.85 -27.62 34.12
N LEU A 381 -14.96 -28.20 33.62
CA LEU A 381 -16.04 -27.43 33.00
C LEU A 381 -16.66 -26.44 34.00
N LYS A 382 -16.83 -26.87 35.26
CA LYS A 382 -17.28 -25.99 36.35
C LYS A 382 -16.32 -24.81 36.58
N ARG A 383 -15.00 -25.08 36.66
CA ARG A 383 -13.99 -24.02 36.80
C ARG A 383 -13.96 -23.05 35.62
N LEU A 384 -14.07 -23.56 34.39
CA LEU A 384 -14.13 -22.72 33.19
C LEU A 384 -15.39 -21.84 33.19
N ASN A 385 -16.54 -22.39 33.61
CA ASN A 385 -17.76 -21.61 33.78
C ASN A 385 -17.61 -20.55 34.88
N GLU A 386 -16.92 -20.86 35.98
CA GLU A 386 -16.60 -19.88 37.03
C GLU A 386 -15.70 -18.75 36.48
N VAL A 387 -14.65 -19.09 35.72
CA VAL A 387 -13.78 -18.08 35.06
C VAL A 387 -14.56 -17.25 34.05
N MET A 388 -15.41 -17.86 33.22
CA MET A 388 -16.27 -17.14 32.28
C MET A 388 -17.16 -16.13 32.99
N LYS A 389 -17.78 -16.50 34.12
CA LYS A 389 -18.58 -15.58 34.94
C LYS A 389 -17.76 -14.41 35.46
N VAL A 390 -16.53 -14.66 35.92
CA VAL A 390 -15.61 -13.60 36.38
C VAL A 390 -15.28 -12.65 35.23
N LEU A 391 -14.88 -13.17 34.07
CA LEU A 391 -14.56 -12.37 32.89
C LEU A 391 -15.77 -11.56 32.40
N THR A 392 -16.98 -12.13 32.42
CA THR A 392 -18.21 -11.41 32.07
C THR A 392 -18.50 -10.27 33.04
N ARG A 393 -18.30 -10.49 34.35
CA ARG A 393 -18.47 -9.45 35.36
C ARG A 393 -17.44 -8.33 35.19
N GLU A 394 -16.16 -8.66 35.04
CA GLU A 394 -15.08 -7.68 34.84
C GLU A 394 -15.29 -6.87 33.55
N LYS A 395 -15.64 -7.52 32.43
CA LYS A 395 -16.02 -6.83 31.18
C LYS A 395 -17.16 -5.82 31.42
N SER A 396 -18.18 -6.21 32.18
CA SER A 396 -19.30 -5.33 32.50
C SER A 396 -18.88 -4.12 33.34
N GLU A 397 -18.02 -4.33 34.35
CA GLU A 397 -17.50 -3.28 35.21
C GLU A 397 -16.66 -2.27 34.40
N TRP A 398 -15.77 -2.74 33.52
CA TRP A 398 -14.97 -1.87 32.66
C TRP A 398 -15.79 -1.12 31.61
N LEU A 399 -16.87 -1.72 31.09
CA LEU A 399 -17.78 -1.02 30.18
C LEU A 399 -18.49 0.14 30.89
N ASP A 400 -18.91 -0.06 32.13
CA ASP A 400 -19.54 0.98 32.95
C ASP A 400 -18.55 2.09 33.31
N GLU A 401 -17.32 1.73 33.70
CA GLU A 401 -16.23 2.68 33.96
C GLU A 401 -15.89 3.51 32.71
N SER A 402 -15.71 2.84 31.56
CA SER A 402 -15.41 3.48 30.29
C SER A 402 -16.53 4.43 29.85
N TYR A 403 -17.79 4.05 30.07
CA TYR A 403 -18.92 4.93 29.82
C TYR A 403 -18.89 6.18 30.68
N GLN A 404 -18.66 6.05 31.98
CA GLN A 404 -18.56 7.21 32.87
C GLN A 404 -17.41 8.14 32.45
N LEU A 405 -16.24 7.59 32.13
CA LEU A 405 -15.10 8.40 31.67
C LEU A 405 -15.40 9.13 30.36
N VAL A 406 -16.10 8.51 29.41
CA VAL A 406 -16.52 9.15 28.16
C VAL A 406 -17.54 10.27 28.41
N VAL A 407 -18.50 10.05 29.31
CA VAL A 407 -19.47 11.08 29.73
C VAL A 407 -18.75 12.25 30.40
N THR A 408 -17.81 11.98 31.31
CA THR A 408 -16.99 13.02 31.97
C THR A 408 -16.12 13.77 30.97
N LEU A 409 -15.45 13.05 30.07
CA LEU A 409 -14.64 13.65 29.00
C LEU A 409 -15.47 14.60 28.15
N GLN A 410 -16.70 14.20 27.78
CA GLN A 410 -17.61 15.03 26.99
C GLN A 410 -18.20 16.21 27.78
N GLN A 411 -18.45 16.05 29.08
CA GLN A 411 -18.99 17.12 29.93
C GLN A 411 -17.96 18.22 30.19
N ASN A 412 -16.69 17.85 30.38
CA ASN A 412 -15.59 18.74 30.74
C ASN A 412 -14.86 19.31 29.50
N VAL A 413 -14.81 18.55 28.39
CA VAL A 413 -14.03 18.90 27.21
C VAL A 413 -14.86 18.60 25.96
N ASN A 414 -15.23 19.61 25.18
CA ASN A 414 -15.95 19.40 23.92
C ASN A 414 -14.97 18.85 22.86
N SER A 415 -14.60 17.58 23.02
CA SER A 415 -13.45 16.96 22.38
C SER A 415 -13.87 16.06 21.22
N VAL A 416 -13.38 16.38 20.02
CA VAL A 416 -13.47 15.51 18.83
C VAL A 416 -12.82 14.14 19.08
N SER A 417 -11.87 14.02 20.03
CA SER A 417 -11.23 12.74 20.38
C SER A 417 -12.12 11.81 21.23
N ALA A 418 -13.12 12.35 21.94
CA ALA A 418 -14.07 11.53 22.71
C ALA A 418 -14.95 10.66 21.78
N TYR A 419 -15.18 11.13 20.55
CA TYR A 419 -16.04 10.50 19.56
C TYR A 419 -15.63 9.06 19.21
N VAL A 420 -14.32 8.82 19.10
CA VAL A 420 -13.76 7.49 18.78
C VAL A 420 -14.19 6.47 19.84
N HIS A 421 -14.23 6.92 21.08
CA HIS A 421 -14.62 6.08 22.20
C HIS A 421 -16.13 5.89 22.30
N VAL A 422 -16.92 6.90 21.90
CA VAL A 422 -18.38 6.81 21.81
C VAL A 422 -18.82 5.69 20.86
N GLU A 423 -18.21 5.57 19.67
CA GLU A 423 -18.54 4.50 18.71
C GLU A 423 -18.27 3.10 19.26
N PHE A 424 -17.09 2.88 19.85
CA PHE A 424 -16.75 1.60 20.51
C PHE A 424 -17.77 1.25 21.59
N LEU A 425 -18.14 2.21 22.44
CA LEU A 425 -19.12 1.99 23.49
C LEU A 425 -20.52 1.73 22.95
N ILE A 426 -20.95 2.40 21.87
CA ILE A 426 -22.26 2.11 21.25
C ILE A 426 -22.34 0.65 20.82
N GLU A 427 -21.30 0.14 20.15
CA GLU A 427 -21.22 -1.27 19.73
C GLU A 427 -21.31 -2.21 20.94
N LYS A 428 -20.46 -1.99 21.96
CA LYS A 428 -20.42 -2.86 23.15
C LYS A 428 -21.64 -2.75 24.06
N MET A 429 -22.27 -1.59 24.14
CA MET A 429 -23.51 -1.40 24.90
C MET A 429 -24.71 -2.03 24.17
N LYS A 430 -24.73 -2.02 22.83
CA LYS A 430 -25.71 -2.77 22.03
C LYS A 430 -25.57 -4.28 22.22
N GLU A 431 -24.36 -4.81 22.22
CA GLU A 431 -24.09 -6.23 22.54
C GLU A 431 -24.61 -6.60 23.95
N ARG A 432 -24.46 -5.70 24.93
CA ARG A 432 -24.95 -5.88 26.31
C ARG A 432 -26.47 -5.73 26.43
N GLY A 433 -27.12 -5.04 25.49
CA GLY A 433 -28.55 -4.71 25.53
C GLY A 433 -28.91 -3.49 26.39
N ASP A 434 -27.96 -2.59 26.65
CA ASP A 434 -28.17 -1.39 27.49
C ASP A 434 -28.70 -0.21 26.63
N THR A 435 -30.02 -0.18 26.41
CA THR A 435 -30.66 0.79 25.50
C THR A 435 -30.58 2.24 25.97
N GLU A 436 -30.57 2.49 27.28
CA GLU A 436 -30.51 3.84 27.85
C GLU A 436 -29.14 4.48 27.61
N LYS A 437 -28.05 3.76 27.90
CA LYS A 437 -26.70 4.25 27.60
C LYS A 437 -26.46 4.42 26.12
N VAL A 438 -26.99 3.51 25.28
CA VAL A 438 -26.91 3.63 23.81
C VAL A 438 -27.59 4.91 23.34
N GLN A 439 -28.80 5.23 23.82
CA GLN A 439 -29.50 6.45 23.41
C GLN A 439 -28.70 7.71 23.79
N ASN A 440 -28.13 7.76 24.99
CA ASN A 440 -27.28 8.89 25.42
C ASN A 440 -26.02 9.01 24.53
N LEU A 441 -25.34 7.90 24.26
CA LEU A 441 -24.17 7.88 23.36
C LEU A 441 -24.54 8.27 21.92
N GLU A 442 -25.69 7.87 21.41
CA GLU A 442 -26.20 8.25 20.08
C GLU A 442 -26.55 9.75 20.03
N GLU A 443 -27.06 10.32 21.12
CA GLU A 443 -27.23 11.77 21.23
C GLU A 443 -25.87 12.49 21.18
N MET A 444 -24.86 12.00 21.92
CA MET A 444 -23.49 12.53 21.85
C MET A 444 -22.91 12.42 20.44
N ARG A 445 -23.16 11.30 19.76
CA ARG A 445 -22.73 11.01 18.38
C ARG A 445 -23.31 12.00 17.38
N SER A 446 -24.57 12.39 17.53
CA SER A 446 -25.26 13.28 16.59
C SER A 446 -24.74 14.74 16.56
N ARG A 447 -23.90 15.11 17.54
CA ARG A 447 -23.31 16.46 17.64
C ARG A 447 -22.09 16.67 16.73
N VAL A 448 -21.59 15.61 16.08
CA VAL A 448 -20.50 15.67 15.07
C VAL A 448 -21.10 15.33 13.70
N ASP A 449 -20.73 16.05 12.66
CA ASP A 449 -21.21 15.79 11.29
C ASP A 449 -20.73 14.42 10.77
N GLU A 450 -21.54 13.76 9.92
CA GLU A 450 -21.30 12.38 9.43
C GLU A 450 -19.94 12.22 8.75
N ARG A 451 -19.49 13.24 8.03
CA ARG A 451 -18.23 13.27 7.28
C ARG A 451 -17.02 13.26 8.21
N THR A 452 -17.02 14.10 9.24
CA THR A 452 -15.99 14.12 10.28
C THR A 452 -15.99 12.79 11.05
N ARG A 453 -17.17 12.23 11.34
CA ARG A 453 -17.30 10.92 11.99
C ARG A 453 -16.66 9.79 11.18
N ALA A 454 -16.92 9.75 9.87
CA ALA A 454 -16.37 8.74 8.99
C ALA A 454 -14.85 8.85 8.82
N ALA A 455 -14.33 10.08 8.67
CA ALA A 455 -12.89 10.33 8.56
C ALA A 455 -12.14 9.89 9.83
N LEU A 456 -12.66 10.22 11.01
CA LEU A 456 -12.07 9.83 12.29
C LEU A 456 -12.13 8.32 12.54
N ARG A 457 -13.25 7.66 12.21
CA ARG A 457 -13.40 6.20 12.37
C ARG A 457 -12.28 5.45 11.65
N ILE A 458 -11.89 5.96 10.49
CA ILE A 458 -10.89 5.36 9.63
C ILE A 458 -9.47 5.75 10.07
N SER A 459 -9.22 7.02 10.34
CA SER A 459 -7.88 7.49 10.73
C SER A 459 -7.34 6.82 11.99
N ASN A 460 -8.19 6.49 12.96
CA ASN A 460 -7.77 5.84 14.21
C ASN A 460 -7.40 4.35 14.07
N ARG A 461 -7.73 3.71 12.95
CA ARG A 461 -7.37 2.31 12.67
C ARG A 461 -6.10 2.18 11.83
N LEU A 462 -5.63 3.29 11.29
CA LEU A 462 -4.40 3.35 10.53
C LEU A 462 -3.21 3.33 11.49
N SER A 463 -2.12 2.72 11.05
CA SER A 463 -0.87 2.74 11.82
C SER A 463 -0.24 4.14 11.82
N GLU A 464 0.61 4.46 12.80
CA GLU A 464 1.27 5.78 12.89
C GLU A 464 2.12 6.12 11.64
N ASP A 465 2.65 5.08 10.96
CA ASP A 465 3.41 5.17 9.71
C ASP A 465 2.54 5.57 8.50
N GLU A 466 1.23 5.32 8.57
CA GLU A 466 0.26 5.68 7.54
C GLU A 466 -0.15 7.17 7.66
N LYS A 467 -0.35 7.82 6.52
CA LYS A 467 -0.75 9.25 6.48
C LYS A 467 -2.04 9.41 5.69
N VAL A 468 -2.90 10.32 6.16
CA VAL A 468 -4.13 10.71 5.49
C VAL A 468 -4.09 12.21 5.23
N ASP A 469 -3.97 12.60 3.96
CA ASP A 469 -3.92 13.99 3.54
C ASP A 469 -5.20 14.37 2.80
N LEU A 470 -5.92 15.41 3.20
CA LEU A 470 -7.09 15.89 2.46
C LEU A 470 -6.65 16.45 1.09
N ILE A 471 -7.12 15.84 0.00
CA ILE A 471 -6.91 16.30 -1.39
C ILE A 471 -7.99 17.32 -1.77
N SER A 472 -9.25 16.97 -1.54
CA SER A 472 -10.41 17.80 -1.92
C SER A 472 -11.44 17.81 -0.80
N SER A 473 -11.96 19.00 -0.49
CA SER A 473 -13.07 19.20 0.45
C SER A 473 -14.45 19.21 -0.23
N GLY A 474 -14.56 18.80 -1.51
CA GLY A 474 -15.82 18.68 -2.25
C GLY A 474 -16.77 17.60 -1.70
N PHE A 475 -17.83 17.23 -2.43
CA PHE A 475 -18.74 16.16 -1.99
C PHE A 475 -18.54 14.93 -2.88
N PRO A 476 -17.75 13.91 -2.47
CA PRO A 476 -17.23 13.66 -1.12
C PRO A 476 -15.86 14.33 -0.82
N ALA A 477 -15.48 14.34 0.46
CA ALA A 477 -14.07 14.60 0.82
C ALA A 477 -13.19 13.52 0.24
N VAL A 478 -12.17 13.90 -0.51
CA VAL A 478 -11.18 12.97 -1.02
C VAL A 478 -9.92 13.11 -0.18
N TYR A 479 -9.51 12.03 0.48
CA TYR A 479 -8.29 11.93 1.27
C TYR A 479 -7.28 11.03 0.55
N GLN A 480 -6.02 11.45 0.44
CA GLN A 480 -4.91 10.58 0.06
C GLN A 480 -4.55 9.71 1.26
N LEU A 481 -4.79 8.40 1.14
CA LEU A 481 -4.27 7.39 2.04
C LEU A 481 -2.88 6.99 1.57
N ARG A 482 -1.87 7.19 2.41
CA ARG A 482 -0.48 6.78 2.15
C ARG A 482 -0.17 5.50 2.94
N PRO A 483 -0.14 4.34 2.27
CA PRO A 483 0.22 3.07 2.90
C PRO A 483 1.71 3.04 3.28
N LYS A 484 2.05 2.13 4.20
CA LYS A 484 3.44 1.80 4.50
C LYS A 484 4.09 1.14 3.29
N LYS A 485 5.11 1.81 2.74
CA LYS A 485 5.85 1.32 1.57
C LYS A 485 7.07 0.51 2.01
N GLU A 486 7.11 -0.76 1.63
CA GLU A 486 8.25 -1.66 1.83
C GLU A 486 8.70 -2.25 0.48
N THR A 487 10.00 -2.44 0.30
CA THR A 487 10.54 -3.14 -0.87
C THR A 487 11.00 -4.52 -0.44
N PHE A 488 10.52 -5.58 -1.09
CA PHE A 488 10.99 -6.94 -0.86
C PHE A 488 11.40 -7.56 -2.19
N GLY A 489 12.65 -8.02 -2.27
CA GLY A 489 13.25 -8.39 -3.56
C GLY A 489 13.21 -7.21 -4.53
N THR A 490 12.54 -7.39 -5.67
CA THR A 490 12.33 -6.34 -6.67
C THR A 490 10.92 -5.75 -6.69
N LEU A 491 10.08 -6.12 -5.72
CA LEU A 491 8.66 -5.79 -5.68
C LEU A 491 8.40 -4.74 -4.60
N THR A 492 7.34 -3.97 -4.81
CA THR A 492 6.87 -3.00 -3.84
C THR A 492 5.65 -3.55 -3.11
N ARG A 493 5.69 -3.50 -1.78
CA ARG A 493 4.58 -3.80 -0.89
C ARG A 493 4.04 -2.51 -0.30
N MET A 494 2.73 -2.36 -0.32
CA MET A 494 1.99 -1.22 0.22
C MET A 494 1.00 -1.74 1.26
N THR A 495 1.30 -1.56 2.53
CA THR A 495 0.49 -2.11 3.63
C THR A 495 -0.35 -1.02 4.29
N VAL A 496 -1.63 -1.30 4.53
CA VAL A 496 -2.58 -0.49 5.29
C VAL A 496 -3.06 -1.30 6.50
N GLY A 497 -2.94 -0.74 7.70
CA GLY A 497 -3.32 -1.37 8.96
C GLY A 497 -2.34 -2.47 9.42
N GLU A 498 -2.70 -3.16 10.51
CA GLU A 498 -1.87 -4.21 11.11
C GLU A 498 -2.43 -5.61 10.85
N LYS A 499 -1.57 -6.52 10.37
CA LYS A 499 -1.94 -7.91 10.05
C LYS A 499 -2.43 -8.67 11.28
N ASN A 500 -3.69 -9.11 11.24
CA ASN A 500 -4.25 -10.05 12.19
C ASN A 500 -3.96 -11.49 11.75
N VAL A 501 -3.09 -12.20 12.49
CA VAL A 501 -2.66 -13.57 12.15
C VAL A 501 -3.79 -14.61 12.24
N ILE A 502 -4.88 -14.29 12.94
CA ILE A 502 -6.06 -15.17 13.08
C ILE A 502 -6.93 -15.10 11.82
N LYS A 503 -7.09 -13.89 11.29
CA LYS A 503 -8.00 -13.64 10.19
C LYS A 503 -7.42 -14.24 8.92
N THR A 504 -8.27 -14.90 8.15
CA THR A 504 -7.85 -15.42 6.85
C THR A 504 -7.53 -14.25 5.93
N ASN A 505 -6.65 -14.48 4.96
CA ASN A 505 -6.27 -13.46 3.98
C ASN A 505 -6.63 -13.96 2.59
N LYS A 506 -7.40 -13.15 1.85
CA LYS A 506 -7.79 -13.45 0.47
C LYS A 506 -6.88 -12.67 -0.47
N THR A 507 -6.41 -13.33 -1.52
CA THR A 507 -5.44 -12.75 -2.46
C THR A 507 -6.02 -12.68 -3.87
N ILE A 508 -6.01 -11.49 -4.45
CA ILE A 508 -6.53 -11.20 -5.79
C ILE A 508 -5.38 -10.72 -6.67
N LEU A 509 -5.26 -11.26 -7.88
CA LEU A 509 -4.39 -10.71 -8.92
C LEU A 509 -5.23 -9.94 -9.94
N LEU A 510 -4.91 -8.68 -10.20
CA LEU A 510 -5.60 -7.86 -11.20
C LEU A 510 -4.77 -7.73 -12.48
N VAL A 511 -5.40 -8.00 -13.62
CA VAL A 511 -4.76 -8.01 -14.95
C VAL A 511 -5.62 -7.22 -15.93
N GLY A 512 -5.02 -6.31 -16.68
CA GLY A 512 -5.73 -5.56 -17.72
C GLY A 512 -4.85 -4.47 -18.34
N GLU A 513 -5.32 -3.88 -19.44
CA GLU A 513 -4.62 -2.79 -20.13
C GLU A 513 -4.55 -1.49 -19.30
N SER A 514 -3.67 -0.58 -19.70
CA SER A 514 -3.66 0.80 -19.19
C SER A 514 -5.00 1.50 -19.44
N GLY A 515 -5.50 2.23 -18.44
CA GLY A 515 -6.74 2.97 -18.58
C GLY A 515 -8.03 2.15 -18.49
N THR A 516 -7.99 0.84 -18.20
CA THR A 516 -9.19 0.02 -17.92
C THR A 516 -9.80 0.25 -16.53
N GLY A 517 -9.19 1.10 -15.70
CA GLY A 517 -9.71 1.44 -14.38
C GLY A 517 -9.21 0.54 -13.24
N LYS A 518 -8.11 -0.21 -13.41
CA LYS A 518 -7.51 -1.05 -12.34
C LYS A 518 -7.24 -0.28 -11.05
N SER A 519 -6.53 0.85 -11.12
CA SER A 519 -6.20 1.68 -9.94
C SER A 519 -7.45 2.24 -9.26
N THR A 520 -8.47 2.60 -10.05
CA THR A 520 -9.77 3.02 -9.54
C THR A 520 -10.49 1.87 -8.83
N LEU A 521 -10.45 0.67 -9.39
CA LEU A 521 -11.02 -0.54 -8.79
C LEU A 521 -10.30 -0.93 -7.50
N ILE A 522 -8.96 -0.85 -7.45
CA ILE A 522 -8.17 -1.07 -6.23
C ILE A 522 -8.61 -0.09 -5.14
N THR A 523 -8.70 1.19 -5.48
CA THR A 523 -9.15 2.23 -4.54
C THR A 523 -10.56 1.94 -4.04
N ALA A 524 -11.47 1.53 -4.92
CA ALA A 524 -12.84 1.16 -4.54
C ALA A 524 -12.88 -0.08 -3.63
N LEU A 525 -12.07 -1.12 -3.92
CA LEU A 525 -11.94 -2.32 -3.07
C LEU A 525 -11.39 -1.97 -1.67
N VAL A 526 -10.42 -1.06 -1.59
CA VAL A 526 -9.86 -0.58 -0.33
C VAL A 526 -10.94 0.14 0.49
N ASN A 527 -11.65 1.11 -0.10
CA ASN A 527 -12.75 1.82 0.58
C ASN A 527 -13.85 0.85 1.04
N TYR A 528 -14.22 -0.10 0.17
CA TYR A 528 -15.19 -1.13 0.50
C TYR A 528 -14.72 -1.96 1.70
N THR A 529 -13.47 -2.44 1.69
CA THR A 529 -12.87 -3.22 2.80
C THR A 529 -12.85 -2.43 4.11
N MET A 530 -12.54 -1.13 4.04
CA MET A 530 -12.55 -0.22 5.19
C MET A 530 -13.96 0.13 5.69
N GLY A 531 -15.00 -0.30 4.98
CA GLY A 531 -16.41 -0.08 5.32
C GLY A 531 -16.90 1.33 5.04
N VAL A 532 -16.28 2.05 4.11
CA VAL A 532 -16.73 3.37 3.64
C VAL A 532 -18.05 3.21 2.89
N LYS A 533 -19.06 3.97 3.32
CA LYS A 533 -20.39 3.97 2.72
C LYS A 533 -20.63 5.21 1.87
N TRP A 534 -21.65 5.17 1.04
CA TRP A 534 -22.05 6.31 0.21
C TRP A 534 -22.39 7.53 1.08
N GLU A 535 -23.11 7.30 2.19
CA GLU A 535 -23.58 8.30 3.15
C GLU A 535 -22.46 8.92 3.98
N ASP A 536 -21.28 8.29 4.02
CA ASP A 536 -20.14 8.80 4.79
C ASP A 536 -19.55 10.08 4.18
N GLU A 537 -19.85 10.37 2.90
CA GLU A 537 -19.36 11.55 2.15
C GLU A 537 -17.83 11.75 2.21
N VAL A 538 -17.10 10.64 2.35
CA VAL A 538 -15.63 10.58 2.30
C VAL A 538 -15.18 9.52 1.30
N TRP A 539 -13.96 9.69 0.79
CA TRP A 539 -13.30 8.77 -0.12
C TRP A 539 -11.80 8.75 0.15
N PHE A 540 -11.21 7.55 0.25
CA PHE A 540 -9.79 7.37 0.50
C PHE A 540 -9.08 6.92 -0.77
N GLN A 541 -8.30 7.81 -1.38
CA GLN A 541 -7.46 7.54 -2.54
C GLN A 541 -6.16 6.88 -2.08
N ILE A 542 -5.92 5.62 -2.43
CA ILE A 542 -4.69 4.89 -2.05
C ILE A 542 -3.58 4.99 -3.09
N VAL A 543 -3.93 5.07 -4.38
CA VAL A 543 -2.98 5.20 -5.49
C VAL A 543 -2.71 6.69 -5.72
N GLU A 544 -1.46 7.14 -5.60
CA GLU A 544 -1.08 8.52 -5.88
C GLU A 544 -1.30 8.82 -7.37
N ASN A 545 -2.25 9.71 -7.69
CA ASN A 545 -2.37 10.28 -9.03
C ASN A 545 -1.28 11.34 -9.17
N VAL A 546 -0.12 10.97 -9.69
CA VAL A 546 0.86 11.99 -10.10
C VAL A 546 0.21 12.74 -11.26
N ASN A 547 0.23 14.08 -11.23
CA ASN A 547 -0.22 14.97 -12.32
C ASN A 547 0.65 14.83 -13.59
N THR A 548 0.85 13.61 -14.07
CA THR A 548 1.33 13.27 -15.41
C THR A 548 0.11 12.89 -16.23
N SER A 549 0.08 13.36 -17.47
CA SER A 549 -0.98 13.14 -18.45
C SER A 549 -1.54 11.71 -18.40
N GLN A 550 -2.86 11.56 -18.60
CA GLN A 550 -3.60 10.28 -18.66
C GLN A 550 -3.04 9.24 -19.66
N THR A 551 -1.96 9.56 -20.36
CA THR A 551 -1.27 8.76 -21.38
C THR A 551 -0.11 7.92 -20.85
N GLU A 552 0.37 8.13 -19.61
CA GLU A 552 1.46 7.33 -19.01
C GLU A 552 0.91 6.38 -17.93
N SER A 553 1.36 5.12 -17.94
CA SER A 553 0.91 4.12 -16.95
C SER A 553 1.36 4.53 -15.55
N GLN A 554 0.40 4.79 -14.65
CA GLN A 554 0.65 5.26 -13.27
C GLN A 554 1.40 4.21 -12.41
N THR A 555 1.33 2.91 -12.76
CA THR A 555 2.13 1.84 -12.15
C THR A 555 3.29 1.46 -13.07
N SER A 556 4.52 1.59 -12.57
CA SER A 556 5.76 1.26 -13.31
C SER A 556 6.27 -0.17 -13.08
N ASP A 557 5.80 -0.83 -12.02
CA ASP A 557 6.18 -2.20 -11.62
C ASP A 557 5.00 -2.89 -10.90
N VAL A 558 5.09 -4.18 -10.62
CA VAL A 558 4.08 -4.96 -9.87
C VAL A 558 4.06 -4.50 -8.41
N ILE A 559 2.88 -4.13 -7.90
CA ILE A 559 2.67 -3.66 -6.52
C ILE A 559 1.74 -4.61 -5.78
N VAL A 560 2.13 -5.00 -4.57
CA VAL A 560 1.29 -5.80 -3.67
C VAL A 560 0.68 -4.87 -2.61
N TYR A 561 -0.63 -4.67 -2.67
CA TYR A 561 -1.38 -3.96 -1.64
C TYR A 561 -1.88 -4.94 -0.60
N GLU A 562 -1.57 -4.69 0.66
CA GLU A 562 -2.05 -5.48 1.80
C GLU A 562 -2.96 -4.61 2.68
N ILE A 563 -4.20 -5.04 2.87
CA ILE A 563 -5.21 -4.34 3.65
C ILE A 563 -5.58 -5.19 4.86
N PHE A 564 -5.19 -4.72 6.04
CA PHE A 564 -5.35 -5.39 7.32
C PHE A 564 -6.08 -4.52 8.36
N GLY A 565 -6.61 -5.12 9.43
CA GLY A 565 -7.22 -4.40 10.55
C GLY A 565 -8.68 -3.96 10.31
N PHE A 566 -9.29 -4.43 9.22
CA PHE A 566 -10.67 -4.13 8.84
C PHE A 566 -11.56 -5.38 8.75
N GLU A 567 -11.11 -6.53 9.28
CA GLU A 567 -11.69 -7.86 9.08
C GLU A 567 -13.01 -8.14 9.84
N ASP A 568 -13.73 -7.09 10.26
CA ASP A 568 -15.06 -7.13 10.87
C ASP A 568 -15.92 -5.94 10.41
N LYS A 569 -15.54 -5.31 9.28
CA LYS A 569 -16.33 -4.24 8.66
C LYS A 569 -17.24 -4.81 7.60
N THR A 570 -16.79 -4.82 6.36
CA THR A 570 -17.53 -5.40 5.23
C THR A 570 -17.09 -6.83 4.95
N LEU A 571 -15.85 -7.17 5.27
CA LEU A 571 -15.24 -8.47 4.97
C LEU A 571 -14.84 -9.19 6.26
N PRO A 572 -15.05 -10.52 6.36
CA PRO A 572 -14.61 -11.32 7.51
C PRO A 572 -13.12 -11.71 7.44
N TYR A 573 -12.39 -11.22 6.43
CA TYR A 573 -11.02 -11.59 6.09
C TYR A 573 -10.20 -10.37 5.65
N SER A 574 -8.87 -10.48 5.74
CA SER A 574 -7.94 -9.51 5.19
C SER A 574 -7.85 -9.62 3.67
N LEU A 575 -7.42 -8.55 3.00
CA LEU A 575 -7.32 -8.53 1.55
C LEU A 575 -5.90 -8.22 1.09
N THR A 576 -5.38 -9.03 0.17
CA THR A 576 -4.15 -8.74 -0.58
C THR A 576 -4.48 -8.59 -2.06
N ILE A 577 -4.09 -7.49 -2.67
CA ILE A 577 -4.32 -7.20 -4.09
C ILE A 577 -2.98 -7.05 -4.78
N ILE A 578 -2.71 -7.90 -5.76
CA ILE A 578 -1.54 -7.81 -6.64
C ILE A 578 -1.97 -6.98 -7.84
N ASP A 579 -1.48 -5.75 -7.91
CA ASP A 579 -1.64 -4.86 -9.05
C ASP A 579 -0.54 -5.12 -10.07
N THR A 580 -0.94 -5.43 -11.29
CA THR A 580 -0.02 -5.47 -12.42
C THR A 580 -0.05 -4.11 -13.10
N PRO A 581 1.11 -3.56 -13.51
CA PRO A 581 1.13 -2.34 -14.30
C PRO A 581 0.29 -2.55 -15.55
N GLY A 582 -0.31 -1.45 -16.05
CA GLY A 582 -1.04 -1.51 -17.31
C GLY A 582 -0.12 -2.03 -18.39
N TYR A 583 -0.36 -3.27 -18.81
CA TYR A 583 0.38 -3.88 -19.88
C TYR A 583 0.25 -2.98 -21.10
N GLY A 584 1.39 -2.66 -21.70
CA GLY A 584 1.39 -1.81 -22.86
C GLY A 584 1.32 -0.30 -22.65
N ASP A 585 2.08 0.25 -21.71
CA ASP A 585 2.56 1.61 -21.86
C ASP A 585 3.34 1.77 -23.20
N THR A 586 3.66 3.00 -23.62
CA THR A 586 4.44 3.33 -24.84
C THR A 586 5.84 2.69 -24.93
N ARG A 587 6.19 1.82 -23.97
CA ARG A 587 7.51 1.24 -23.69
C ARG A 587 7.77 -0.13 -24.34
N GLY A 588 6.77 -0.75 -24.97
CA GLY A 588 6.92 -1.96 -25.81
C GLY A 588 7.00 -3.31 -25.07
N ILE A 589 7.10 -4.40 -25.84
CA ILE A 589 6.93 -5.82 -25.42
C ILE A 589 8.02 -6.32 -24.47
N GLY A 590 9.21 -5.69 -24.47
CA GLY A 590 10.25 -6.00 -23.48
C GLY A 590 9.85 -5.63 -22.04
N CYS A 591 8.88 -4.73 -21.83
CA CYS A 591 8.33 -4.46 -20.51
C CYS A 591 7.41 -5.58 -20.02
N ASP A 592 6.73 -6.29 -20.92
CA ASP A 592 5.77 -7.35 -20.58
C ASP A 592 6.49 -8.61 -20.05
N GLU A 593 7.67 -8.93 -20.61
CA GLU A 593 8.56 -9.98 -20.06
C GLU A 593 9.03 -9.65 -18.64
N ILE A 594 9.29 -8.37 -18.35
CA ILE A 594 9.68 -7.93 -17.00
C ILE A 594 8.52 -8.15 -16.02
N VAL A 595 7.30 -7.78 -16.40
CA VAL A 595 6.11 -7.99 -15.53
C VAL A 595 5.87 -9.48 -15.25
N ILE A 596 6.01 -10.33 -16.27
CA ILE A 596 5.93 -11.78 -16.12
C ILE A 596 7.01 -12.29 -15.15
N GLN A 597 8.25 -11.84 -15.34
CA GLN A 597 9.36 -12.20 -14.45
C GLN A 597 9.08 -11.75 -13.01
N ARG A 598 8.51 -10.55 -12.81
CA ARG A 598 8.13 -10.02 -11.49
C ARG A 598 7.05 -10.85 -10.80
N LEU A 599 6.01 -11.26 -11.55
CA LEU A 599 4.99 -12.18 -11.04
C LEU A 599 5.59 -13.55 -10.70
N PHE A 600 6.54 -14.02 -11.52
CA PHE A 600 7.24 -15.26 -11.24
C PHE A 600 8.09 -15.17 -9.97
N ASP A 601 8.82 -14.08 -9.78
CA ASP A 601 9.61 -13.82 -8.58
C ASP A 601 8.70 -13.74 -7.34
N LEU A 602 7.52 -13.10 -7.46
CA LEU A 602 6.52 -13.01 -6.39
C LEU A 602 6.01 -14.38 -5.93
N PHE A 603 5.74 -15.29 -6.86
CA PHE A 603 5.16 -16.60 -6.55
C PHE A 603 6.17 -17.61 -5.99
N ARG A 604 7.47 -17.31 -6.09
CA ARG A 604 8.56 -18.20 -5.62
C ARG A 604 9.24 -17.73 -4.35
N SER A 605 9.20 -16.43 -4.07
CA SER A 605 9.83 -15.86 -2.87
C SER A 605 9.23 -16.47 -1.60
N GLU A 606 10.07 -16.80 -0.60
CA GLU A 606 9.59 -17.28 0.71
C GLU A 606 8.64 -16.26 1.35
N ASP A 607 9.01 -14.97 1.30
CA ASP A 607 8.17 -13.84 1.74
C ASP A 607 7.10 -13.41 0.70
N GLY A 608 6.93 -14.19 -0.37
CA GLY A 608 6.05 -13.91 -1.50
C GLY A 608 4.60 -14.37 -1.30
N VAL A 609 3.89 -14.52 -2.42
CA VAL A 609 2.49 -14.99 -2.43
C VAL A 609 2.47 -16.45 -2.86
N HIS A 610 1.90 -17.32 -2.03
CA HIS A 610 1.85 -18.78 -2.26
C HIS A 610 0.46 -19.29 -2.65
N GLU A 611 -0.57 -18.46 -2.43
CA GLU A 611 -1.97 -18.81 -2.67
C GLU A 611 -2.71 -17.63 -3.31
N VAL A 612 -3.52 -17.91 -4.33
CA VAL A 612 -4.37 -16.92 -5.01
C VAL A 612 -5.81 -17.39 -4.99
N HIS A 613 -6.73 -16.49 -4.68
CA HIS A 613 -8.16 -16.77 -4.57
C HIS A 613 -8.92 -16.36 -5.84
N ALA A 614 -8.48 -15.28 -6.50
CA ALA A 614 -9.04 -14.89 -7.78
C ALA A 614 -8.01 -14.20 -8.67
N VAL A 615 -8.15 -14.39 -9.98
CA VAL A 615 -7.49 -13.59 -11.01
C VAL A 615 -8.57 -12.78 -11.72
N GLY A 616 -8.56 -11.47 -11.53
CA GLY A 616 -9.51 -10.53 -12.09
C GLY A 616 -9.04 -9.95 -13.41
N LEU A 617 -9.73 -10.28 -14.50
CA LEU A 617 -9.54 -9.70 -15.82
C LEU A 617 -10.31 -8.37 -15.93
N VAL A 618 -9.60 -7.25 -15.85
CA VAL A 618 -10.18 -5.91 -15.76
C VAL A 618 -10.37 -5.31 -17.16
N MET A 619 -11.62 -5.06 -17.53
CA MET A 619 -12.01 -4.53 -18.85
C MET A 619 -13.17 -3.54 -18.76
N LYS A 620 -13.28 -2.61 -19.72
CA LYS A 620 -14.39 -1.65 -19.77
C LYS A 620 -15.67 -2.31 -20.29
N ALA A 621 -16.83 -1.87 -19.80
CA ALA A 621 -18.13 -2.35 -20.29
C ALA A 621 -18.38 -2.06 -21.78
N SER A 622 -17.79 -0.96 -22.30
CA SER A 622 -17.87 -0.54 -23.70
C SER A 622 -16.93 -1.30 -24.64
N GLU A 623 -16.10 -2.20 -24.12
CA GLU A 623 -15.09 -2.89 -24.92
C GLU A 623 -15.79 -3.90 -25.86
N ASN A 624 -15.70 -3.64 -27.16
CA ASN A 624 -16.43 -4.39 -28.18
C ASN A 624 -15.64 -5.57 -28.77
N ARG A 625 -14.32 -5.52 -28.62
CA ARG A 625 -13.38 -6.56 -29.04
C ARG A 625 -12.21 -6.52 -28.07
N LEU A 626 -11.65 -7.67 -27.73
CA LEU A 626 -10.32 -7.66 -27.12
C LEU A 626 -9.37 -7.17 -28.22
N SER A 627 -8.66 -6.09 -27.96
CA SER A 627 -7.56 -5.69 -28.84
C SER A 627 -6.58 -6.86 -28.97
N ASP A 628 -5.87 -6.97 -30.10
CA ASP A 628 -4.82 -7.98 -30.29
C ASP A 628 -3.84 -8.00 -29.10
N ARG A 629 -3.66 -6.82 -28.49
CA ARG A 629 -2.85 -6.56 -27.32
C ARG A 629 -3.45 -7.13 -26.02
N LEU A 630 -4.72 -6.86 -25.72
CA LEU A 630 -5.39 -7.38 -24.52
C LEU A 630 -5.50 -8.90 -24.58
N SER A 631 -5.70 -9.46 -25.78
CA SER A 631 -5.64 -10.91 -26.03
C SER A 631 -4.27 -11.47 -25.65
N TYR A 632 -3.19 -10.88 -26.16
CA TYR A 632 -1.82 -11.25 -25.82
C TYR A 632 -1.53 -11.17 -24.31
N ILE A 633 -2.03 -10.13 -23.63
CA ILE A 633 -1.81 -9.92 -22.18
C ILE A 633 -2.49 -11.02 -21.38
N PHE A 634 -3.76 -11.30 -21.68
CA PHE A 634 -4.50 -12.35 -21.02
C PHE A 634 -3.85 -13.70 -21.28
N ASP A 635 -3.51 -14.03 -22.53
CA ASP A 635 -2.84 -15.29 -22.85
C ASP A 635 -1.48 -15.41 -22.16
N SER A 636 -0.71 -14.32 -22.05
CA SER A 636 0.58 -14.30 -21.37
C SER A 636 0.44 -14.53 -19.87
N VAL A 637 -0.53 -13.91 -19.20
CA VAL A 637 -0.75 -14.13 -17.76
C VAL A 637 -1.37 -15.51 -17.51
N MET A 638 -2.28 -15.98 -18.35
CA MET A 638 -2.83 -17.34 -18.27
C MET A 638 -1.74 -18.41 -18.49
N SER A 639 -0.71 -18.09 -19.27
CA SER A 639 0.41 -18.99 -19.52
C SER A 639 1.26 -19.29 -18.28
N LEU A 640 1.15 -18.46 -17.23
CA LEU A 640 1.85 -18.63 -15.96
C LEU A 640 1.19 -19.72 -15.11
N PHE A 641 -0.12 -19.87 -15.24
CA PHE A 641 -0.93 -20.65 -14.33
C PHE A 641 -1.10 -22.11 -14.74
N GLY A 642 -1.24 -22.98 -13.75
CA GLY A 642 -1.70 -24.36 -13.94
C GLY A 642 -3.20 -24.43 -14.25
N LYS A 643 -3.65 -25.55 -14.83
CA LYS A 643 -5.07 -25.78 -15.19
C LYS A 643 -6.06 -25.65 -14.02
N ASP A 644 -5.59 -25.78 -12.78
CA ASP A 644 -6.39 -25.61 -11.57
C ASP A 644 -6.85 -24.17 -11.33
N MET A 645 -6.21 -23.18 -11.96
CA MET A 645 -6.58 -21.78 -11.83
C MET A 645 -7.83 -21.38 -12.63
N GLU A 646 -8.29 -22.19 -13.59
CA GLU A 646 -9.39 -21.86 -14.50
C GLU A 646 -10.65 -21.37 -13.77
N LYS A 647 -11.02 -22.04 -12.68
CA LYS A 647 -12.21 -21.72 -11.87
C LYS A 647 -12.08 -20.46 -11.01
N SER A 648 -10.87 -19.92 -10.89
CA SER A 648 -10.56 -18.74 -10.09
C SER A 648 -10.37 -17.48 -10.95
N ILE A 649 -10.46 -17.60 -12.28
CA ILE A 649 -10.32 -16.47 -13.21
C ILE A 649 -11.70 -15.90 -13.51
N VAL A 650 -11.90 -14.60 -13.27
CA VAL A 650 -13.19 -13.91 -13.41
C VAL A 650 -13.04 -12.58 -14.12
N ALA A 651 -14.11 -12.09 -14.75
CA ALA A 651 -14.12 -10.78 -15.41
C ALA A 651 -14.56 -9.66 -14.45
N LEU A 652 -13.80 -8.57 -14.38
CA LEU A 652 -14.11 -7.39 -13.57
C LEU A 652 -14.38 -6.22 -14.53
N ILE A 653 -15.66 -5.90 -14.71
CA ILE A 653 -16.13 -4.97 -15.75
C ILE A 653 -16.27 -3.56 -15.17
N THR A 654 -15.41 -2.64 -15.59
CA THR A 654 -15.40 -1.23 -15.15
C THR A 654 -16.22 -0.35 -16.09
N HIS A 655 -16.51 0.89 -15.66
CA HIS A 655 -17.36 1.85 -16.40
C HIS A 655 -18.74 1.24 -16.78
N SER A 656 -19.27 0.38 -15.93
CA SER A 656 -20.54 -0.28 -16.18
C SER A 656 -21.72 0.63 -15.89
N ASP A 657 -22.75 0.58 -16.73
CA ASP A 657 -24.05 1.17 -16.46
C ASP A 657 -24.98 0.23 -15.67
N GLY A 658 -24.45 -0.87 -15.15
CA GLY A 658 -25.18 -1.90 -14.41
C GLY A 658 -25.95 -2.88 -15.29
N ARG A 659 -25.98 -2.68 -16.62
CA ARG A 659 -26.59 -3.63 -17.55
C ARG A 659 -25.62 -4.75 -17.90
N ARG A 660 -26.18 -5.84 -18.41
CA ARG A 660 -25.41 -6.99 -18.88
C ARG A 660 -24.39 -6.54 -19.95
N PRO A 661 -23.07 -6.74 -19.74
CA PRO A 661 -22.04 -6.24 -20.64
C PRO A 661 -21.89 -7.18 -21.86
N LYS A 662 -22.85 -7.10 -22.78
CA LYS A 662 -22.94 -7.99 -23.96
C LYS A 662 -21.66 -7.97 -24.80
N ASN A 663 -21.09 -6.78 -24.98
CA ASN A 663 -19.93 -6.55 -25.84
C ASN A 663 -18.68 -7.19 -25.24
N ALA A 664 -18.43 -6.97 -23.95
CA ALA A 664 -17.34 -7.61 -23.21
C ALA A 664 -17.45 -9.15 -23.21
N PHE A 665 -18.65 -9.72 -23.12
CA PHE A 665 -18.84 -11.17 -23.21
C PHE A 665 -18.54 -11.73 -24.59
N GLN A 666 -19.06 -11.10 -25.64
CA GLN A 666 -18.75 -11.50 -27.01
C GLN A 666 -17.24 -11.46 -27.25
N ALA A 667 -16.55 -10.46 -26.69
CA ALA A 667 -15.10 -10.35 -26.79
C ALA A 667 -14.36 -11.50 -26.08
N LEU A 668 -14.74 -11.85 -24.84
CA LEU A 668 -14.16 -12.97 -24.09
C LEU A 668 -14.44 -14.33 -24.74
N GLU A 669 -15.66 -14.54 -25.23
CA GLU A 669 -16.07 -15.78 -25.93
C GLU A 669 -15.33 -15.93 -27.27
N ALA A 670 -15.21 -14.85 -28.05
CA ALA A 670 -14.49 -14.85 -29.32
C ALA A 670 -13.00 -15.18 -29.15
N ALA A 671 -12.37 -14.67 -28.09
CA ALA A 671 -10.96 -14.96 -27.78
C ALA A 671 -10.75 -16.31 -27.07
N LYS A 672 -11.82 -17.05 -26.74
CA LYS A 672 -11.75 -18.36 -26.09
C LYS A 672 -10.91 -18.35 -24.80
N ILE A 673 -11.07 -17.31 -23.98
CA ILE A 673 -10.33 -17.17 -22.71
C ILE A 673 -10.82 -18.20 -21.69
N ASN A 674 -9.89 -18.98 -21.12
CA ASN A 674 -10.16 -19.95 -20.07
C ASN A 674 -10.44 -19.22 -18.75
N CYS A 675 -11.72 -19.13 -18.39
CA CYS A 675 -12.19 -18.45 -17.18
C CYS A 675 -13.34 -19.21 -16.52
N ALA A 676 -13.64 -18.87 -15.28
CA ALA A 676 -14.73 -19.46 -14.53
C ALA A 676 -16.05 -19.28 -15.28
N LYS A 677 -16.82 -20.36 -15.40
CA LYS A 677 -18.13 -20.35 -16.06
C LYS A 677 -19.24 -20.64 -15.07
N ASN A 678 -20.36 -19.94 -15.23
CA ASN A 678 -21.58 -20.19 -14.48
C ASN A 678 -22.37 -21.38 -15.06
N GLU A 679 -23.52 -21.70 -14.45
CA GLU A 679 -24.41 -22.79 -14.87
C GLU A 679 -24.91 -22.67 -16.32
N LYS A 680 -24.91 -21.44 -16.88
CA LYS A 680 -25.29 -21.16 -18.28
C LYS A 680 -24.09 -21.22 -19.22
N ASN A 681 -22.96 -21.75 -18.77
CA ASN A 681 -21.68 -21.83 -19.48
C ASN A 681 -21.14 -20.45 -19.92
N GLN A 682 -21.50 -19.38 -19.21
CA GLN A 682 -21.05 -18.01 -19.48
C GLN A 682 -19.95 -17.60 -18.49
N PRO A 683 -19.00 -16.75 -18.90
CA PRO A 683 -17.98 -16.21 -18.00
C PRO A 683 -18.59 -15.62 -16.73
N VAL A 684 -18.00 -15.91 -15.57
CA VAL A 684 -18.35 -15.25 -14.30
C VAL A 684 -17.80 -13.82 -14.32
N TYR A 685 -18.62 -12.86 -13.95
CA TYR A 685 -18.29 -11.44 -14.05
C TYR A 685 -18.90 -10.61 -12.93
N PHE A 686 -18.27 -9.47 -12.66
CA PHE A 686 -18.71 -8.47 -11.68
C PHE A 686 -18.67 -7.08 -12.30
N LEU A 687 -19.60 -6.20 -11.92
CA LEU A 687 -19.80 -4.89 -12.54
C LEU A 687 -19.40 -3.77 -11.59
N PHE A 688 -18.66 -2.79 -12.09
CA PHE A 688 -18.17 -1.66 -11.31
C PHE A 688 -18.34 -0.35 -12.09
N ASN A 689 -18.82 0.67 -11.38
CA ASN A 689 -18.83 2.06 -11.82
C ASN A 689 -18.20 2.94 -10.75
N SER A 690 -16.86 2.92 -10.71
CA SER A 690 -16.06 3.39 -9.57
C SER A 690 -15.83 4.91 -9.53
N CYS A 691 -16.84 5.71 -9.88
CA CYS A 691 -16.79 7.18 -9.90
C CYS A 691 -17.13 7.84 -8.55
N GLN A 692 -17.14 7.10 -7.44
CA GLN A 692 -17.59 7.62 -6.13
C GLN A 692 -16.73 8.76 -5.56
N HIS A 693 -15.56 9.01 -6.15
CA HIS A 693 -14.64 10.08 -5.79
C HIS A 693 -14.96 11.43 -6.47
N GLU A 694 -15.82 11.42 -7.50
CA GLU A 694 -16.19 12.61 -8.26
C GLU A 694 -17.17 13.50 -7.48
N ASP A 695 -17.21 14.79 -7.82
CA ASP A 695 -18.07 15.75 -7.13
C ASP A 695 -19.55 15.47 -7.42
N ARG A 696 -20.35 15.36 -6.36
CA ARG A 696 -21.75 14.93 -6.39
C ARG A 696 -22.72 16.10 -6.58
N THR A 697 -22.23 17.33 -6.69
CA THR A 697 -23.04 18.56 -6.66
C THR A 697 -23.89 18.76 -7.92
N GLU A 698 -23.37 18.45 -9.11
CA GLU A 698 -24.04 18.70 -10.39
C GLU A 698 -24.84 17.48 -10.92
N GLU A 699 -24.46 16.24 -10.54
CA GLU A 699 -25.05 14.99 -11.07
C GLU A 699 -25.34 13.92 -9.98
N GLY A 700 -25.84 14.35 -8.81
CA GLY A 700 -26.01 13.49 -7.64
C GLY A 700 -26.81 12.19 -7.86
N GLU A 701 -27.85 12.20 -8.70
CA GLU A 701 -28.65 10.99 -8.99
C GLU A 701 -27.88 9.94 -9.80
N TYR A 702 -27.15 10.37 -10.84
CA TYR A 702 -26.30 9.49 -11.63
C TYR A 702 -25.20 8.87 -10.76
N MET A 703 -24.54 9.70 -9.95
CA MET A 703 -23.47 9.24 -9.07
C MET A 703 -23.98 8.25 -8.01
N LYS A 704 -25.20 8.45 -7.51
CA LYS A 704 -25.85 7.50 -6.59
C LYS A 704 -26.10 6.14 -7.26
N ILE A 705 -26.59 6.13 -8.50
CA ILE A 705 -26.79 4.90 -9.28
C ILE A 705 -25.45 4.19 -9.52
N ALA A 706 -24.41 4.92 -9.90
CA ALA A 706 -23.07 4.39 -10.09
C ALA A 706 -22.49 3.78 -8.80
N GLY A 707 -22.71 4.46 -7.66
CA GLY A 707 -22.39 3.95 -6.33
C GLY A 707 -23.06 2.61 -6.04
N GLN A 708 -24.38 2.51 -6.28
CA GLN A 708 -25.15 1.28 -6.08
C GLN A 708 -24.70 0.13 -6.98
N ILE A 709 -24.36 0.41 -8.24
CA ILE A 709 -23.83 -0.59 -9.18
C ILE A 709 -22.54 -1.18 -8.62
N SER A 710 -21.60 -0.32 -8.22
CA SER A 710 -20.33 -0.77 -7.65
C SER A 710 -20.50 -1.51 -6.33
N GLU A 711 -21.34 -1.03 -5.41
CA GLU A 711 -21.55 -1.69 -4.12
C GLU A 711 -22.14 -3.09 -4.30
N LYS A 712 -23.09 -3.25 -5.23
CA LYS A 712 -23.59 -4.57 -5.62
C LYS A 712 -22.47 -5.44 -6.20
N GLY A 713 -21.68 -4.91 -7.14
CA GLY A 713 -20.55 -5.63 -7.73
C GLY A 713 -19.52 -6.07 -6.69
N MET A 714 -19.23 -5.24 -5.69
CA MET A 714 -18.34 -5.56 -4.58
C MET A 714 -18.89 -6.72 -3.75
N ARG A 715 -20.17 -6.64 -3.33
CA ARG A 715 -20.82 -7.73 -2.58
C ARG A 715 -20.77 -9.05 -3.34
N ASP A 716 -21.22 -9.05 -4.60
CA ASP A 716 -21.25 -10.25 -5.44
C ASP A 716 -19.83 -10.84 -5.61
N PHE A 717 -18.82 -9.99 -5.80
CA PHE A 717 -17.43 -10.41 -5.93
C PHE A 717 -16.84 -10.95 -4.63
N THR A 718 -17.15 -10.35 -3.49
CA THR A 718 -16.62 -10.77 -2.19
C THR A 718 -17.27 -12.06 -1.70
N ASP A 719 -18.56 -12.28 -2.03
CA ASP A 719 -19.25 -13.55 -1.84
C ASP A 719 -18.61 -14.67 -2.66
N PHE A 720 -18.19 -14.37 -3.88
CA PHE A 720 -17.43 -15.29 -4.71
C PHE A 720 -16.07 -15.62 -4.07
N LEU A 721 -15.32 -14.63 -3.59
CA LEU A 721 -14.02 -14.83 -2.93
C LEU A 721 -14.13 -15.63 -1.62
N GLU A 722 -15.23 -15.47 -0.87
CA GLU A 722 -15.48 -16.22 0.36
C GLU A 722 -15.68 -17.72 0.06
N LYS A 723 -16.49 -18.03 -0.96
CA LYS A 723 -16.80 -19.41 -1.39
C LYS A 723 -15.66 -20.08 -2.15
N THR A 724 -14.76 -19.31 -2.75
CA THR A 724 -13.68 -19.83 -3.59
C THR A 724 -12.54 -20.36 -2.73
N SER A 725 -12.12 -21.59 -3.01
CA SER A 725 -10.97 -22.20 -2.34
C SER A 725 -9.65 -21.61 -2.85
N PRO A 726 -8.66 -21.37 -1.96
CA PRO A 726 -7.35 -20.89 -2.36
C PRO A 726 -6.70 -21.86 -3.33
N GLN A 727 -6.18 -21.34 -4.43
CA GLN A 727 -5.35 -22.11 -5.35
C GLN A 727 -3.89 -21.96 -4.94
N LYS A 728 -3.26 -23.08 -4.60
CA LYS A 728 -1.83 -23.13 -4.30
C LYS A 728 -1.04 -22.97 -5.59
N LEU A 729 -0.03 -22.10 -5.55
CA LEU A 729 0.77 -21.78 -6.74
C LEU A 729 1.84 -22.83 -7.06
N GLY A 730 1.85 -23.99 -6.41
CA GLY A 730 2.81 -25.07 -6.69
C GLY A 730 2.79 -25.53 -8.17
N LYS A 731 1.60 -25.74 -8.75
CA LYS A 731 1.50 -26.12 -10.18
C LYS A 731 1.90 -24.97 -11.12
N THR A 732 1.60 -23.73 -10.73
CA THR A 732 2.06 -22.51 -11.43
C THR A 732 3.59 -22.46 -11.45
N VAL A 733 4.26 -22.75 -10.33
CA VAL A 733 5.73 -22.85 -10.26
C VAL A 733 6.25 -23.99 -11.15
N ASP A 734 5.57 -25.14 -11.21
CA ASP A 734 5.94 -26.24 -12.12
C ASP A 734 5.84 -25.84 -13.60
N VAL A 735 4.76 -25.15 -14.00
CA VAL A 735 4.57 -24.62 -15.37
C VAL A 735 5.74 -23.71 -15.73
N LEU A 736 6.09 -22.79 -14.84
CA LEU A 736 7.13 -21.79 -15.08
C LEU A 736 8.53 -22.41 -15.14
N ASN A 737 8.84 -23.35 -14.24
CA ASN A 737 10.08 -24.12 -14.29
C ASN A 737 10.21 -24.91 -15.60
N GLU A 738 9.12 -25.49 -16.10
CA GLU A 738 9.13 -26.25 -17.34
C GLU A 738 9.35 -25.35 -18.58
N ARG A 739 8.83 -24.12 -18.57
CA ARG A 739 9.13 -23.12 -19.62
C ARG A 739 10.62 -22.76 -19.64
N ILE A 740 11.22 -22.51 -18.47
CA ILE A 740 12.66 -22.23 -18.36
C ILE A 740 13.48 -23.39 -18.92
N ARG A 741 13.11 -24.63 -18.60
CA ARG A 741 13.77 -25.83 -19.13
C ARG A 741 13.62 -25.94 -20.65
N LEU A 742 12.43 -25.68 -21.20
CA LEU A 742 12.22 -25.68 -22.65
C LEU A 742 13.14 -24.65 -23.34
N THR A 743 13.13 -23.40 -22.87
CA THR A 743 13.96 -22.33 -23.44
C THR A 743 15.44 -22.67 -23.35
N ALA A 744 15.91 -23.14 -22.19
CA ALA A 744 17.30 -23.53 -22.00
C ALA A 744 17.71 -24.74 -22.87
N CYS A 745 16.83 -25.73 -23.01
CA CYS A 745 17.05 -26.90 -23.88
C CYS A 745 17.16 -26.48 -25.36
N ILE A 746 16.30 -25.57 -25.82
CA ILE A 746 16.34 -25.07 -27.20
C ILE A 746 17.58 -24.23 -27.47
N GLN A 747 17.96 -23.34 -26.56
CA GLN A 747 19.19 -22.55 -26.68
C GLN A 747 20.42 -23.46 -26.77
N ASN A 748 20.48 -24.46 -25.88
CA ASN A 748 21.57 -25.43 -25.89
C ASN A 748 21.57 -26.29 -27.18
N LEU A 749 20.40 -26.71 -27.66
CA LEU A 749 20.25 -27.41 -28.93
C LEU A 749 20.73 -26.56 -30.12
N GLN A 750 20.38 -25.27 -30.18
CA GLN A 750 20.87 -24.35 -31.22
C GLN A 750 22.40 -24.22 -31.21
N GLU A 751 23.01 -24.07 -30.04
CA GLU A 751 24.48 -24.05 -29.89
C GLU A 751 25.12 -25.36 -30.36
N ARG A 752 24.48 -26.51 -30.07
CA ARG A 752 24.97 -27.82 -30.49
C ARG A 752 24.80 -28.08 -31.97
N ILE A 753 23.68 -27.69 -32.59
CA ILE A 753 23.50 -27.80 -34.04
C ILE A 753 24.64 -27.05 -34.74
N LYS A 754 24.92 -25.82 -34.29
CA LYS A 754 26.05 -25.04 -34.81
C LYS A 754 27.40 -25.75 -34.60
N LEU A 755 27.65 -26.34 -33.42
CA LEU A 755 28.86 -27.12 -33.15
C LEU A 755 28.97 -28.34 -34.07
N THR A 756 27.87 -29.06 -34.26
CA THR A 756 27.78 -30.25 -35.11
C THR A 756 28.02 -29.91 -36.57
N GLU A 757 27.42 -28.84 -37.09
CA GLU A 757 27.65 -28.37 -38.47
C GLU A 757 29.12 -28.00 -38.72
N LEU A 758 29.76 -27.34 -37.75
CA LEU A 758 31.18 -27.02 -37.81
C LEU A 758 32.05 -28.29 -37.78
N LYS A 759 31.74 -29.25 -36.90
CA LYS A 759 32.45 -30.54 -36.85
C LYS A 759 32.25 -31.37 -38.11
N GLN A 760 31.04 -31.39 -38.68
CA GLN A 760 30.76 -32.05 -39.95
C GLN A 760 31.57 -31.41 -41.09
N THR A 761 31.74 -30.09 -41.06
CA THR A 761 32.61 -29.38 -42.01
C THR A 761 34.08 -29.78 -41.83
N GLU A 762 34.59 -29.82 -40.60
CA GLU A 762 35.95 -30.30 -40.29
C GLU A 762 36.14 -31.74 -40.80
N ILE A 763 35.20 -32.65 -40.51
CA ILE A 763 35.22 -34.04 -40.97
C ILE A 763 35.21 -34.11 -42.50
N ARG A 764 34.40 -33.29 -43.18
CA ARG A 764 34.34 -33.26 -44.65
C ARG A 764 35.66 -32.79 -45.26
N GLN A 765 36.28 -31.76 -44.70
CA GLN A 765 37.61 -31.29 -45.10
C GLN A 765 38.66 -32.41 -44.94
N ILE A 766 38.61 -33.15 -43.83
CA ILE A 766 39.49 -34.30 -43.60
C ILE A 766 39.23 -35.42 -44.62
N GLN A 767 37.97 -35.78 -44.89
CA GLN A 767 37.61 -36.81 -45.86
C GLN A 767 38.07 -36.43 -47.29
N GLU A 768 37.89 -35.18 -47.70
CA GLU A 768 38.37 -34.67 -48.99
C GLU A 768 39.89 -34.68 -49.08
N ALA A 769 40.58 -34.26 -48.02
CA ALA A 769 42.03 -34.28 -47.96
C ALA A 769 42.60 -35.70 -48.04
N LEU A 770 41.97 -36.67 -47.36
CA LEU A 770 42.34 -38.09 -47.42
C LEU A 770 42.10 -38.69 -48.82
N LYS A 771 41.02 -38.30 -49.51
CA LYS A 771 40.76 -38.70 -50.91
C LYS A 771 41.81 -38.13 -51.86
N LYS A 772 42.12 -36.83 -51.77
CA LYS A 772 43.18 -36.18 -52.57
C LYS A 772 44.55 -36.80 -52.31
N HIS A 773 44.88 -37.09 -51.06
CA HIS A 773 46.12 -37.80 -50.71
C HIS A 773 46.19 -39.19 -51.36
N LYS A 774 45.07 -39.93 -51.42
CA LYS A 774 44.99 -41.25 -52.07
C LYS A 774 45.20 -41.16 -53.60
N GLU A 775 44.67 -40.12 -54.25
CA GLU A 775 44.82 -39.87 -55.69
C GLU A 775 46.21 -39.33 -56.06
N GLY A 776 46.87 -38.62 -55.13
CA GLY A 776 48.19 -37.99 -55.30
C GLY A 776 49.42 -38.88 -55.08
N MET A 777 49.26 -40.20 -54.88
CA MET A 777 50.35 -41.17 -54.59
C MET A 777 51.45 -41.33 -55.68
N LYS A 778 51.61 -40.38 -56.61
CA LYS A 778 52.68 -40.35 -57.61
C LYS A 778 53.89 -39.46 -57.25
N LYS A 779 53.88 -38.68 -56.16
CA LYS A 779 55.05 -37.88 -55.74
C LYS A 779 55.21 -37.82 -54.20
N HIS A 780 56.35 -38.28 -53.69
CA HIS A 780 56.71 -38.26 -52.27
C HIS A 780 56.95 -36.83 -51.74
N GLN A 781 55.89 -36.13 -51.33
CA GLN A 781 55.99 -34.87 -50.58
C GLN A 781 55.09 -34.91 -49.34
N ASN A 782 55.59 -34.37 -48.22
CA ASN A 782 54.83 -34.20 -46.97
C ASN A 782 53.63 -33.28 -47.25
N PHE A 783 52.42 -33.83 -47.21
CA PHE A 783 51.19 -33.12 -47.53
C PHE A 783 50.59 -32.51 -46.25
N THR A 784 50.57 -31.18 -46.18
CA THR A 784 49.91 -30.42 -45.11
C THR A 784 48.54 -29.95 -45.56
N VAL A 785 47.54 -30.11 -44.69
CA VAL A 785 46.16 -29.72 -44.93
C VAL A 785 45.79 -28.57 -44.01
N GLU A 786 45.20 -27.52 -44.56
CA GLU A 786 44.57 -26.47 -43.77
C GLU A 786 43.18 -26.96 -43.32
N LEU A 787 42.97 -27.04 -42.01
CA LEU A 787 41.73 -27.49 -41.38
C LEU A 787 41.16 -26.39 -40.51
N ASP A 788 39.84 -26.25 -40.55
CA ASP A 788 39.11 -25.40 -39.61
C ASP A 788 38.82 -26.21 -38.33
N GLU A 789 39.75 -26.18 -37.38
CA GLU A 789 39.59 -26.89 -36.10
C GLU A 789 38.57 -26.15 -35.22
N VAL A 790 37.58 -26.91 -34.75
CA VAL A 790 36.54 -26.41 -33.86
C VAL A 790 36.97 -26.56 -32.40
N TYR A 791 36.88 -25.48 -31.61
CA TYR A 791 37.19 -25.51 -30.18
C TYR A 791 36.21 -24.65 -29.37
N LYS A 792 36.13 -24.91 -28.07
CA LYS A 792 35.36 -24.11 -27.11
C LYS A 792 36.27 -23.09 -26.43
N ASP A 793 35.79 -21.86 -26.34
CA ASP A 793 36.45 -20.76 -25.62
C ASP A 793 35.50 -20.20 -24.56
N LYS A 794 36.02 -19.49 -23.56
CA LYS A 794 35.20 -18.81 -22.55
C LYS A 794 35.05 -17.34 -22.89
N LYS A 795 33.80 -16.86 -22.90
CA LYS A 795 33.47 -15.44 -23.09
C LYS A 795 32.85 -14.86 -21.82
N HIS A 796 33.37 -13.72 -21.39
CA HIS A 796 32.80 -12.98 -20.27
C HIS A 796 31.42 -12.40 -20.63
N ILE A 797 30.49 -12.45 -19.68
CA ILE A 797 29.14 -11.87 -19.80
C ILE A 797 28.93 -10.77 -18.77
N ASN A 798 28.03 -9.83 -19.04
CA ASN A 798 27.62 -8.82 -18.07
C ASN A 798 26.73 -9.48 -16.98
N GLY A 799 27.39 -10.19 -16.07
CA GLY A 799 26.82 -10.74 -14.85
C GLY A 799 27.22 -9.93 -13.62
N GLY A 800 26.56 -10.17 -12.48
CA GLY A 800 26.80 -9.40 -11.27
C GLY A 800 25.69 -9.54 -10.24
N MET A 801 26.02 -9.14 -9.01
CA MET A 801 25.07 -9.07 -7.91
C MET A 801 24.26 -7.78 -8.02
N TYR A 802 22.94 -7.90 -8.12
CA TYR A 802 22.02 -6.78 -7.97
C TYR A 802 21.16 -7.05 -6.72
N PHE A 803 21.53 -6.40 -5.60
CA PHE A 803 21.00 -6.70 -4.27
C PHE A 803 21.13 -8.20 -3.91
N VAL A 804 19.99 -8.90 -3.78
CA VAL A 804 19.86 -10.30 -3.34
C VAL A 804 19.89 -11.29 -4.52
N PHE A 805 20.01 -10.78 -5.75
CA PHE A 805 19.98 -11.58 -6.98
C PHE A 805 21.34 -11.61 -7.63
N TYR A 806 21.74 -12.79 -8.10
CA TYR A 806 22.99 -12.99 -8.80
C TYR A 806 22.71 -13.34 -10.25
N ARG A 807 22.97 -12.41 -11.17
CA ARG A 807 22.85 -12.67 -12.62
C ARG A 807 24.12 -13.35 -13.10
N GLY A 808 24.00 -14.58 -13.60
CA GLY A 808 25.12 -15.36 -14.13
C GLY A 808 24.63 -16.47 -15.05
N ALA A 809 25.56 -17.16 -15.71
CA ALA A 809 25.27 -18.35 -16.51
C ALA A 809 25.48 -19.60 -15.67
N VAL A 810 24.59 -20.59 -15.80
CA VAL A 810 24.82 -21.93 -15.25
C VAL A 810 25.46 -22.79 -16.32
N CYS A 811 26.69 -23.22 -16.08
CA CYS A 811 27.51 -23.95 -17.05
C CYS A 811 27.97 -25.29 -16.49
N CYS A 812 27.93 -26.33 -17.32
CA CYS A 812 28.48 -27.64 -16.99
C CYS A 812 29.98 -27.65 -17.26
N LYS A 813 30.79 -28.06 -16.27
CA LYS A 813 32.25 -28.19 -16.43
C LYS A 813 32.66 -29.48 -17.12
N VAL A 814 31.83 -30.51 -17.04
CA VAL A 814 32.11 -31.83 -17.65
C VAL A 814 31.79 -31.81 -19.15
N CYS A 815 30.63 -31.27 -19.54
CA CYS A 815 30.24 -31.16 -20.95
C CYS A 815 30.77 -29.88 -21.62
N GLU A 816 31.24 -28.90 -20.84
CA GLU A 816 31.58 -27.54 -21.30
C GLU A 816 30.41 -26.85 -22.02
N GLU A 817 29.23 -26.86 -21.40
CA GLU A 817 27.98 -26.40 -22.02
C GLU A 817 27.29 -25.32 -21.18
N ASN A 818 26.61 -24.40 -21.87
CA ASN A 818 25.77 -23.40 -21.23
C ASN A 818 24.39 -24.02 -20.98
N CYS A 819 24.08 -24.33 -19.73
CA CYS A 819 22.87 -25.05 -19.36
C CYS A 819 21.70 -24.12 -19.04
N HIS A 820 21.96 -22.89 -18.61
CA HIS A 820 20.93 -21.85 -18.46
C HIS A 820 21.56 -20.47 -18.63
N TYR A 821 21.43 -19.89 -19.83
CA TYR A 821 21.82 -18.51 -20.13
C TYR A 821 21.24 -18.05 -21.48
N PRO A 822 20.72 -16.80 -21.58
CA PRO A 822 20.44 -15.87 -20.48
C PRO A 822 19.25 -16.32 -19.63
N GLY A 823 19.11 -15.80 -18.41
CA GLY A 823 17.88 -15.97 -17.61
C GLY A 823 18.04 -16.46 -16.16
N CYS A 824 19.22 -16.95 -15.76
CA CYS A 824 19.43 -17.41 -14.38
C CYS A 824 19.71 -16.25 -13.41
N THR A 825 18.66 -15.70 -12.79
CA THR A 825 18.73 -14.55 -11.87
C THR A 825 18.62 -14.93 -10.39
N MET A 826 17.77 -15.91 -10.07
CA MET A 826 17.40 -16.26 -8.68
C MET A 826 18.36 -17.23 -7.98
N ALA A 827 18.86 -18.23 -8.71
CA ALA A 827 19.62 -19.30 -8.10
C ALA A 827 20.98 -18.81 -7.58
N TRP A 828 21.22 -18.83 -6.27
CA TRP A 828 22.51 -18.43 -5.70
C TRP A 828 23.64 -19.38 -6.11
N TYR A 829 23.30 -20.67 -6.23
CA TYR A 829 24.22 -21.72 -6.65
C TYR A 829 23.61 -22.51 -7.81
N ALA A 830 24.46 -23.09 -8.66
CA ALA A 830 24.03 -23.89 -9.81
C ALA A 830 23.02 -25.00 -9.44
N LYS A 831 23.17 -25.62 -8.26
CA LYS A 831 22.27 -26.65 -7.74
C LYS A 831 20.83 -26.19 -7.49
N HIS A 832 20.60 -24.88 -7.34
CA HIS A 832 19.26 -24.30 -7.16
C HIS A 832 18.66 -23.79 -8.47
N CYS A 833 19.36 -23.96 -9.59
CA CYS A 833 18.85 -23.56 -10.89
C CYS A 833 17.69 -24.46 -11.34
N GLU A 834 16.75 -23.89 -12.06
CA GLU A 834 15.50 -24.54 -12.49
C GLU A 834 15.73 -25.71 -13.45
N VAL A 835 16.85 -25.68 -14.17
CA VAL A 835 17.31 -26.77 -15.04
C VAL A 835 17.87 -27.96 -14.27
N MET A 836 18.04 -27.86 -12.95
CA MET A 836 18.36 -28.99 -12.09
C MET A 836 17.07 -29.65 -11.62
N LYS A 837 16.96 -30.96 -11.82
CA LYS A 837 15.85 -31.78 -11.36
C LYS A 837 16.40 -33.06 -10.76
N ASP A 838 15.94 -33.39 -9.55
CA ASP A 838 16.35 -34.60 -8.83
C ASP A 838 17.89 -34.72 -8.67
N GLY A 839 18.56 -33.58 -8.54
CA GLY A 839 20.02 -33.50 -8.39
C GLY A 839 20.83 -33.54 -9.70
N CYS A 840 20.18 -33.68 -10.86
CA CYS A 840 20.83 -33.75 -12.18
C CYS A 840 20.39 -32.60 -13.09
N CYS A 841 21.24 -32.24 -14.05
CA CYS A 841 20.90 -31.25 -15.07
C CYS A 841 20.02 -31.87 -16.16
N THR A 842 18.94 -31.18 -16.53
CA THR A 842 18.03 -31.62 -17.61
C THR A 842 18.47 -31.14 -19.00
N VAL A 843 19.48 -30.28 -19.10
CA VAL A 843 19.88 -29.60 -20.35
C VAL A 843 21.21 -30.11 -20.93
N CYS A 844 22.21 -30.38 -20.08
CA CYS A 844 23.53 -30.80 -20.58
C CYS A 844 23.54 -32.24 -21.13
N THR A 845 24.51 -32.53 -22.00
CA THR A 845 24.58 -33.80 -22.76
C THR A 845 24.60 -35.01 -21.85
N GLY A 846 25.44 -34.96 -20.81
CA GLY A 846 25.64 -36.07 -19.89
C GLY A 846 24.58 -36.17 -18.80
N LYS A 847 23.59 -35.28 -18.75
CA LYS A 847 22.68 -35.10 -17.60
C LYS A 847 23.45 -35.08 -16.27
N CYS A 848 24.59 -34.37 -16.28
CA CYS A 848 25.57 -34.35 -15.21
C CYS A 848 24.96 -33.90 -13.88
N LEU A 849 25.62 -34.26 -12.77
CA LEU A 849 25.16 -33.90 -11.44
C LEU A 849 25.19 -32.39 -11.26
N ALA A 850 24.32 -31.87 -10.41
CA ALA A 850 24.27 -30.44 -10.07
C ALA A 850 25.61 -29.90 -9.52
N LEU A 851 26.44 -30.77 -8.94
CA LEU A 851 27.78 -30.43 -8.44
C LEU A 851 28.81 -30.19 -9.55
N ASP A 852 28.58 -30.75 -10.74
CA ASP A 852 29.45 -30.55 -11.93
C ASP A 852 29.19 -29.20 -12.61
N HIS A 853 28.24 -28.42 -12.09
CA HIS A 853 27.83 -27.15 -12.63
C HIS A 853 28.29 -25.99 -11.77
N VAL A 854 28.62 -24.88 -12.43
CA VAL A 854 28.93 -23.61 -11.79
C VAL A 854 28.00 -22.53 -12.27
N LYS A 855 27.79 -21.53 -11.40
CA LYS A 855 27.15 -20.29 -11.77
C LYS A 855 28.22 -19.19 -11.80
N GLU A 856 28.50 -18.65 -12.99
CA GLU A 856 29.60 -17.70 -13.20
C GLU A 856 29.29 -16.64 -14.26
N ASN A 857 30.15 -15.62 -14.36
CA ASN A 857 30.05 -14.56 -15.39
C ASN A 857 30.75 -14.95 -16.70
N TRP A 858 30.80 -16.24 -17.00
CA TRP A 858 31.44 -16.79 -18.20
C TRP A 858 30.50 -17.78 -18.88
N ILE A 859 30.55 -17.81 -20.20
CA ILE A 859 29.86 -18.81 -21.04
C ILE A 859 30.86 -19.48 -21.97
N TYR A 860 30.58 -20.71 -22.37
CA TYR A 860 31.30 -21.38 -23.44
C TYR A 860 30.81 -20.87 -24.79
N VAL A 861 31.72 -20.55 -25.70
CA VAL A 861 31.41 -20.17 -27.08
C VAL A 861 32.21 -21.03 -28.04
N THR A 862 31.55 -21.56 -29.07
CA THR A 862 32.22 -22.32 -30.13
C THR A 862 32.92 -21.37 -31.09
N LYS A 863 34.21 -21.60 -31.33
CA LYS A 863 35.04 -20.86 -32.29
C LYS A 863 35.75 -21.82 -33.24
N THR A 864 36.13 -21.32 -34.41
CA THR A 864 36.99 -22.03 -35.37
C THR A 864 38.34 -21.34 -35.45
N ARG A 865 39.39 -22.13 -35.69
CA ARG A 865 40.71 -21.62 -36.05
C ARG A 865 41.27 -22.41 -37.24
N LYS A 866 41.91 -21.70 -38.16
CA LYS A 866 42.65 -22.30 -39.26
C LYS A 866 43.97 -22.83 -38.75
N ILE A 867 44.21 -24.13 -38.93
CA ILE A 867 45.47 -24.77 -38.58
C ILE A 867 45.99 -25.57 -39.77
N GLN A 868 47.31 -25.63 -39.94
CA GLN A 868 47.94 -26.57 -40.85
C GLN A 868 48.33 -27.83 -40.08
N ARG A 869 47.88 -29.00 -40.53
CA ARG A 869 48.30 -30.30 -39.98
C ARG A 869 48.86 -31.20 -41.07
N ALA A 870 49.89 -31.98 -40.73
CA ALA A 870 50.33 -33.07 -41.60
C ALA A 870 49.25 -34.16 -41.63
N ILE A 871 49.06 -34.81 -42.78
CA ILE A 871 48.04 -35.87 -42.93
C ILE A 871 48.32 -37.05 -41.98
N GLU A 872 49.58 -37.30 -41.64
CA GLU A 872 50.01 -38.30 -40.65
C GLU A 872 49.46 -38.00 -39.25
N ASP A 873 49.52 -36.75 -38.81
CA ASP A 873 49.01 -36.32 -37.49
C ASP A 873 47.48 -36.46 -37.41
N VAL A 874 46.80 -36.20 -38.53
CA VAL A 874 45.35 -36.41 -38.65
C VAL A 874 45.02 -37.90 -38.55
N LYS A 875 45.79 -38.79 -39.20
CA LYS A 875 45.61 -40.24 -39.08
C LYS A 875 45.76 -40.72 -37.64
N GLN A 876 46.79 -40.22 -36.95
CA GLN A 876 47.09 -40.57 -35.56
C GLN A 876 45.97 -40.18 -34.58
N LYS A 877 45.28 -39.04 -34.81
CA LYS A 877 44.16 -38.58 -33.97
C LYS A 877 42.96 -39.55 -33.98
N TYR A 878 42.70 -40.22 -35.12
CA TYR A 878 41.51 -41.08 -35.30
C TYR A 878 41.80 -42.59 -35.24
N GLU A 879 43.07 -43.00 -35.10
CA GLU A 879 43.50 -44.39 -34.88
C GLU A 879 43.89 -44.63 -33.41
N LYS A 880 42.92 -44.90 -32.54
CA LYS A 880 43.21 -45.41 -31.19
C LYS A 880 43.45 -46.92 -31.25
N HIS A 881 44.72 -47.32 -31.10
CA HIS A 881 45.23 -48.70 -30.97
C HIS A 881 45.05 -49.64 -32.18
N LYS A 882 46.02 -49.67 -33.11
CA LYS A 882 46.64 -50.91 -33.63
C LYS A 882 47.81 -50.59 -34.57
N ALA A 883 48.84 -51.43 -34.52
CA ALA A 883 50.13 -51.29 -35.20
C ALA A 883 50.10 -51.57 -36.73
N GLU A 884 49.02 -51.23 -37.44
CA GLU A 884 48.93 -51.43 -38.89
C GLU A 884 48.59 -50.13 -39.61
N SER A 885 49.66 -49.48 -40.09
CA SER A 885 49.67 -48.21 -40.82
C SER A 885 49.08 -48.27 -42.24
N GLN A 886 47.98 -48.99 -42.51
CA GLN A 886 47.61 -49.29 -43.91
C GLN A 886 46.16 -49.19 -44.38
N ASN A 887 45.16 -48.77 -43.59
CA ASN A 887 43.79 -48.66 -44.14
C ASN A 887 43.11 -47.30 -43.96
N THR A 888 43.32 -46.39 -44.91
CA THR A 888 42.52 -45.16 -45.14
C THR A 888 41.01 -45.44 -45.12
N LEU A 889 40.59 -46.66 -45.50
CA LEU A 889 39.21 -47.15 -45.42
C LEU A 889 38.68 -47.21 -43.97
N SER A 890 39.47 -47.70 -43.02
CA SER A 890 39.08 -47.79 -41.60
C SER A 890 38.93 -46.41 -40.95
N LEU A 891 39.76 -45.44 -41.37
CA LEU A 891 39.69 -44.07 -40.90
C LEU A 891 38.48 -43.32 -41.47
N LEU A 892 38.15 -43.52 -42.75
CA LEU A 892 36.91 -43.00 -43.34
C LEU A 892 35.67 -43.59 -42.65
N GLN A 893 35.68 -44.88 -42.30
CA GLN A 893 34.61 -45.52 -41.53
C GLN A 893 34.48 -44.94 -40.11
N ASN A 894 35.59 -44.61 -39.44
CA ASN A 894 35.55 -43.96 -38.13
C ASN A 894 34.97 -42.54 -38.21
N LEU A 895 35.36 -41.76 -39.23
CA LEU A 895 34.81 -40.42 -39.50
C LEU A 895 33.32 -40.48 -39.86
N GLU A 896 32.90 -41.48 -40.62
CA GLU A 896 31.49 -41.73 -40.95
C GLU A 896 30.69 -42.14 -39.69
N ARG A 897 31.28 -42.95 -38.80
CA ARG A 897 30.67 -43.27 -37.50
C ARG A 897 30.50 -42.04 -36.62
N GLU A 898 31.49 -41.14 -36.59
CA GLU A 898 31.38 -39.87 -35.86
C GLU A 898 30.30 -38.95 -36.48
N MET A 899 30.22 -38.85 -37.81
CA MET A 899 29.11 -38.14 -38.48
C MET A 899 27.74 -38.70 -38.10
N ASN A 900 27.59 -40.03 -38.08
CA ASN A 900 26.34 -40.70 -37.71
C ASN A 900 26.01 -40.47 -36.23
N GLN A 901 27.01 -40.50 -35.34
CA GLN A 901 26.84 -40.20 -33.92
C GLN A 901 26.39 -38.75 -33.70
N LEU A 902 27.01 -37.77 -34.36
CA LEU A 902 26.62 -36.37 -34.29
C LEU A 902 25.17 -36.14 -34.75
N THR A 903 24.72 -36.91 -35.75
CA THR A 903 23.34 -36.85 -36.27
C THR A 903 22.36 -37.48 -35.28
N ALA A 904 22.72 -38.62 -34.67
CA ALA A 904 21.90 -39.27 -33.65
C ALA A 904 21.75 -38.40 -32.38
N GLU A 905 22.82 -37.73 -31.96
CA GLU A 905 22.81 -36.78 -30.84
C GLU A 905 21.86 -35.59 -31.13
N LYS A 906 21.89 -35.01 -32.35
CA LYS A 906 20.95 -33.96 -32.77
C LYS A 906 19.49 -34.40 -32.57
N SER A 907 19.13 -35.60 -33.03
CA SER A 907 17.76 -36.12 -32.94
C SER A 907 17.32 -36.39 -31.50
N GLN A 908 18.23 -36.91 -30.65
CA GLN A 908 17.93 -37.12 -29.24
C GLN A 908 17.56 -35.81 -28.51
N PHE A 909 18.26 -34.71 -28.81
CA PHE A 909 17.97 -33.41 -28.17
C PHE A 909 16.73 -32.72 -28.73
N LEU A 910 16.43 -32.93 -30.01
CA LEU A 910 15.15 -32.52 -30.60
C LEU A 910 13.99 -33.22 -29.89
N ASP A 911 14.09 -34.53 -29.63
CA ASP A 911 13.08 -35.27 -28.86
C ASP A 911 12.94 -34.72 -27.43
N GLN A 912 14.04 -34.44 -26.73
CA GLN A 912 13.99 -33.86 -25.38
C GLN A 912 13.26 -32.50 -25.35
N SER A 913 13.55 -31.63 -26.32
CA SER A 913 12.88 -30.33 -26.44
C SER A 913 11.39 -30.49 -26.68
N TYR A 914 11.00 -31.48 -27.50
CA TYR A 914 9.60 -31.84 -27.73
C TYR A 914 8.91 -32.38 -26.46
N GLN A 915 9.58 -33.21 -25.65
CA GLN A 915 9.01 -33.72 -24.40
C GLN A 915 8.68 -32.61 -23.40
N HIS A 916 9.53 -31.59 -23.28
CA HIS A 916 9.24 -30.41 -22.45
C HIS A 916 7.96 -29.70 -22.91
N LEU A 917 7.74 -29.61 -24.21
CA LEU A 917 6.58 -28.96 -24.81
C LEU A 917 5.29 -29.78 -24.61
N VAL A 918 5.36 -31.11 -24.78
CA VAL A 918 4.24 -32.01 -24.45
C VAL A 918 3.88 -31.92 -22.97
N ARG A 919 4.88 -31.82 -22.09
CA ARG A 919 4.62 -31.66 -20.66
C ARG A 919 3.95 -30.33 -20.35
N LEU A 920 4.37 -29.22 -20.99
CA LEU A 920 3.71 -27.93 -20.86
C LEU A 920 2.23 -27.98 -21.27
N GLU A 921 1.91 -28.67 -22.37
CA GLU A 921 0.53 -28.90 -22.82
C GLU A 921 -0.33 -29.62 -21.76
N GLN A 922 0.27 -30.51 -20.98
CA GLN A 922 -0.42 -31.24 -19.92
C GLN A 922 -0.71 -30.36 -18.70
N ILE A 923 0.25 -29.55 -18.25
CA ILE A 923 0.18 -28.87 -16.94
C ILE A 923 -0.31 -27.42 -17.02
N ALA A 924 -0.02 -26.70 -18.11
CA ALA A 924 -0.32 -25.27 -18.22
C ALA A 924 -1.80 -25.02 -18.57
N LEU A 925 -2.36 -23.95 -18.01
CA LEU A 925 -3.70 -23.47 -18.37
C LEU A 925 -3.77 -23.02 -19.84
N LYS A 926 -2.70 -22.37 -20.32
CA LYS A 926 -2.52 -21.96 -21.70
C LYS A 926 -1.10 -22.29 -22.17
N ALA A 927 -0.91 -23.47 -22.75
CA ALA A 927 0.37 -23.92 -23.27
C ALA A 927 0.74 -23.25 -24.60
N ASP A 928 -0.26 -22.96 -25.44
CA ASP A 928 -0.10 -22.34 -26.76
C ASP A 928 0.03 -20.81 -26.67
N SER A 929 0.87 -20.33 -25.75
CA SER A 929 1.12 -18.91 -25.49
C SER A 929 2.25 -18.36 -26.37
N ALA A 930 2.33 -17.04 -26.49
CA ALA A 930 3.41 -16.34 -27.19
C ALA A 930 4.82 -16.83 -26.87
N SER A 931 5.11 -17.08 -25.59
CA SER A 931 6.42 -17.57 -25.12
C SER A 931 6.75 -18.98 -25.59
N THR A 932 5.75 -19.82 -25.91
CA THR A 932 5.95 -21.16 -26.48
C THR A 932 6.08 -21.09 -28.00
N ILE A 933 5.38 -20.16 -28.66
CA ILE A 933 5.35 -20.05 -30.13
C ILE A 933 6.71 -19.71 -30.72
N VAL A 934 7.46 -18.82 -30.05
CA VAL A 934 8.84 -18.48 -30.45
C VAL A 934 9.73 -19.72 -30.57
N HIS A 935 9.42 -20.75 -29.78
CA HIS A 935 10.11 -22.03 -29.78
C HIS A 935 9.52 -23.06 -30.75
N LEU A 936 8.21 -22.99 -31.04
CA LEU A 936 7.51 -23.90 -31.95
C LEU A 936 8.05 -23.84 -33.38
N ASP A 937 8.30 -22.65 -33.92
CA ASP A 937 8.75 -22.51 -35.32
C ASP A 937 10.09 -23.22 -35.56
N PHE A 938 11.05 -23.07 -34.63
CA PHE A 938 12.33 -23.75 -34.68
C PHE A 938 12.18 -25.28 -34.56
N LEU A 939 11.32 -25.76 -33.67
CA LEU A 939 11.10 -27.21 -33.49
C LEU A 939 10.37 -27.82 -34.68
N ILE A 940 9.39 -27.13 -35.28
CA ILE A 940 8.68 -27.59 -36.48
C ILE A 940 9.67 -27.75 -37.63
N GLU A 941 10.47 -26.72 -37.91
CA GLU A 941 11.49 -26.75 -38.98
C GLU A 941 12.45 -27.94 -38.79
N LYS A 942 13.00 -28.12 -37.59
CA LYS A 942 13.99 -29.17 -37.32
C LYS A 942 13.39 -30.58 -37.25
N MET A 943 12.13 -30.73 -36.87
CA MET A 943 11.44 -32.03 -36.88
C MET A 943 11.04 -32.45 -38.29
N ASP A 944 10.70 -31.49 -39.15
CA ASP A 944 10.42 -31.72 -40.58
C ASP A 944 11.70 -32.17 -41.32
N GLU A 945 12.85 -31.55 -41.04
CA GLU A 945 14.16 -32.00 -41.53
C GLU A 945 14.48 -33.46 -41.14
N GLU A 946 14.00 -33.94 -40.00
CA GLU A 946 14.18 -35.34 -39.54
C GLU A 946 13.14 -36.30 -40.11
N GLY A 947 12.12 -35.80 -40.81
CA GLY A 947 11.03 -36.61 -41.37
C GLY A 947 10.03 -37.14 -40.34
N ASN A 948 9.96 -36.56 -39.14
CA ASN A 948 9.04 -37.00 -38.09
C ASN A 948 7.65 -36.32 -38.21
N MET A 949 6.88 -36.74 -39.22
CA MET A 949 5.60 -36.11 -39.58
C MET A 949 4.57 -36.12 -38.45
N GLU A 950 4.56 -37.14 -37.59
CA GLU A 950 3.62 -37.22 -36.45
C GLU A 950 3.87 -36.09 -35.43
N LYS A 951 5.14 -35.85 -35.09
CA LYS A 951 5.51 -34.76 -34.19
C LYS A 951 5.26 -33.40 -34.83
N VAL A 952 5.58 -33.23 -36.12
CA VAL A 952 5.30 -32.01 -36.87
C VAL A 952 3.80 -31.69 -36.83
N GLN A 953 2.95 -32.65 -37.16
CA GLN A 953 1.50 -32.47 -37.13
C GLN A 953 1.01 -32.01 -35.76
N LYS A 954 1.50 -32.64 -34.68
CA LYS A 954 1.14 -32.21 -33.32
C LYS A 954 1.59 -30.78 -33.01
N LEU A 955 2.81 -30.40 -33.41
CA LEU A 955 3.33 -29.04 -33.20
C LEU A 955 2.54 -28.01 -34.02
N GLU A 956 2.12 -28.36 -35.24
CA GLU A 956 1.26 -27.53 -36.07
C GLU A 956 -0.15 -27.39 -35.51
N GLU A 957 -0.72 -28.46 -34.94
CA GLU A 957 -1.98 -28.42 -34.22
C GLU A 957 -1.91 -27.43 -33.05
N MET A 958 -0.85 -27.50 -32.23
CA MET A 958 -0.62 -26.53 -31.14
C MET A 958 -0.50 -25.10 -31.66
N ARG A 959 0.23 -24.90 -32.76
CA ARG A 959 0.39 -23.59 -33.43
C ARG A 959 -0.93 -23.05 -33.96
N SER A 960 -1.83 -23.91 -34.43
CA SER A 960 -3.14 -23.51 -34.96
C SER A 960 -4.10 -23.00 -33.88
N ARG A 961 -3.93 -23.43 -32.61
CA ARG A 961 -4.77 -23.03 -31.47
C ARG A 961 -4.46 -21.62 -30.95
N VAL A 962 -3.38 -21.00 -31.41
CA VAL A 962 -2.98 -19.63 -31.07
C VAL A 962 -3.99 -18.65 -31.65
N ASP A 963 -4.43 -17.69 -30.83
CA ASP A 963 -5.34 -16.64 -31.29
C ASP A 963 -4.65 -15.68 -32.28
N GLU A 964 -5.44 -15.11 -33.19
CA GLU A 964 -4.92 -14.24 -34.24
C GLU A 964 -4.26 -12.97 -33.67
N GLY A 965 -4.78 -12.45 -32.55
CA GLY A 965 -4.22 -11.30 -31.86
C GLY A 965 -2.79 -11.54 -31.36
N THR A 966 -2.55 -12.69 -30.72
CA THR A 966 -1.20 -13.11 -30.31
C THR A 966 -0.25 -13.26 -31.51
N LYS A 967 -0.72 -13.80 -32.64
CA LYS A 967 0.11 -13.92 -33.86
C LYS A 967 0.52 -12.56 -34.42
N VAL A 968 -0.43 -11.62 -34.49
CA VAL A 968 -0.17 -10.25 -34.97
C VAL A 968 0.78 -9.50 -34.03
N ALA A 969 0.56 -9.62 -32.71
CA ALA A 969 1.45 -9.05 -31.71
C ALA A 969 2.89 -9.57 -31.84
N LEU A 970 3.06 -10.89 -32.04
CA LEU A 970 4.37 -11.52 -32.29
C LEU A 970 5.04 -11.03 -33.58
N GLN A 971 4.29 -10.88 -34.68
CA GLN A 971 4.84 -10.35 -35.94
C GLN A 971 5.36 -8.91 -35.75
N TYR A 972 4.64 -8.10 -34.98
CA TYR A 972 5.09 -6.77 -34.60
C TYR A 972 6.40 -6.83 -33.77
N SER A 973 6.49 -7.74 -32.79
CA SER A 973 7.73 -7.98 -32.02
C SER A 973 8.92 -8.31 -32.90
N TYR A 974 8.77 -9.29 -33.80
CA TYR A 974 9.84 -9.74 -34.69
C TYR A 974 10.31 -8.63 -35.63
N SER A 975 9.39 -7.77 -36.08
CA SER A 975 9.72 -6.63 -36.95
C SER A 975 10.55 -5.54 -36.23
N MET A 976 10.36 -5.38 -34.92
CA MET A 976 11.10 -4.43 -34.09
C MET A 976 12.47 -4.96 -33.67
N ILE A 977 12.59 -6.27 -33.43
CA ILE A 977 13.86 -6.93 -33.09
C ILE A 977 14.82 -6.95 -34.29
N LYS A 978 14.32 -7.18 -35.51
CA LYS A 978 15.15 -7.13 -36.74
C LYS A 978 15.71 -5.75 -37.09
N LYS A 979 15.25 -4.67 -36.45
CA LYS A 979 15.74 -3.29 -36.65
C LYS A 979 16.87 -2.88 -35.69
N LYS A 980 17.29 -3.76 -34.77
CA LYS A 980 18.49 -3.61 -33.93
C LYS A 980 19.53 -4.64 -34.35
#